data_AF-A0A0W1AA73-F1
#
_entry.id   AF-A0A0W1AA73-F1
#
_cell.length_a   1.000
_cell.length_b   1.000
_cell.length_c   1.000
_cell.angle_alpha   90.00
_cell.angle_beta   90.00
_cell.angle_gamma   90.00
#
_symmetry.space_group_name_H-M   'P 1'
#
loop_
_entity.id
_entity.type
_entity.pdbx_description
1 polymer ?
#
loop_
_entity_poly.entity_id
_entity_poly.type
_entity_poly.pdbx_seq_one_letter_code
_entity_poly.pdbx_strand_id
1 'polypeptide(L)'
;MLPKRLSTLLNSDSFYLFKTNVVHRIFRAYSTVFFCYSPWIGAWFALVSWGSPRTAFSGFFSLLCAWLFGRLLSINPPGDLHLVNSLLCGLFLSAYYPLSIQFFLGLILIILFITTCTNWLCNFLWNLGKVPLMTLPFVLGTWPLIIIFHDQQLVSFPSLMFMQANLPSFLSFPWSDVFFSTVGGLMLVPYPLTGALIFAGLFLASRYLAFLVISGYIVGALILILFGYEFLITQTGYNFMLTAIALGGIFMIPGKFSYLVALCGSALAALSVVVLYKLLFPVELPLLVLPFLLSTYFWLGGLNYRTQKKKGPLNLEVPVSPEIAWERYRLESERGIHLESAFITEFFQEEWQVAYDAKLKKDYFVRVDDAAEHIILAPVNAHVVELRDRANQQHHKAAIDESWGNFILLRDYAGQYILIPYLKDGSLKPNTGDWVVVGQPIASCEKFDREYRFYIQVQKGVRPTSERVPYHFSNMISYKPKELKQFSLYYYPVAGDYIVSAQRNNELAEALDLQSGLTLNYRVISPDNSESIMMLQTGITPQGQTRLYAQKDRSIGYEQTQLTLAFYDYQGKRDILLDLWALAMGLTPLTIQAEIWKDAPALDLWPLGPGKRLMLGLLRPLGVGCHSVYTRTWNNESRVWIQKATHHADIIPGIQWIATTTAVIDPEKGVMKLSLDVFGSTWEAERIVKSAP
;
A
#
# COMPACT_ATOMS: atom_id res chain seq x y z
N MET A 1 30.07 -34.26 -5.09
CA MET A 1 29.15 -33.17 -4.65
C MET A 1 27.77 -33.21 -5.32
N LEU A 2 27.55 -33.89 -6.46
CA LEU A 2 26.21 -34.12 -7.02
C LEU A 2 25.27 -35.07 -6.21
N PRO A 3 25.73 -36.09 -5.46
CA PRO A 3 24.79 -37.04 -4.82
C PRO A 3 24.02 -36.46 -3.62
N LYS A 4 24.62 -35.50 -2.89
CA LYS A 4 24.01 -34.87 -1.70
C LYS A 4 22.88 -33.87 -2.02
N ARG A 5 22.80 -33.36 -3.26
CA ARG A 5 21.69 -32.51 -3.73
C ARG A 5 20.48 -33.32 -4.20
N LEU A 6 20.66 -34.58 -4.58
CA LEU A 6 19.56 -35.47 -4.97
C LEU A 6 18.86 -36.09 -3.75
N SER A 7 19.59 -36.40 -2.67
CA SER A 7 18.98 -36.93 -1.43
C SER A 7 18.12 -35.90 -0.68
N THR A 8 18.40 -34.61 -0.83
CA THR A 8 17.59 -33.51 -0.27
C THR A 8 16.29 -33.24 -1.04
N LEU A 9 16.20 -33.69 -2.30
CA LEU A 9 14.98 -33.65 -3.12
C LEU A 9 14.04 -34.84 -2.87
N LEU A 10 14.54 -35.91 -2.25
CA LEU A 10 13.79 -37.15 -1.98
C LEU A 10 13.21 -37.24 -0.55
N ASN A 11 13.41 -36.21 0.29
CA ASN A 11 12.71 -36.10 1.56
C ASN A 11 11.23 -35.79 1.33
N SER A 12 10.33 -36.60 1.89
CA SER A 12 8.87 -36.47 1.74
C SER A 12 8.35 -35.07 2.05
N ASP A 13 8.94 -34.39 3.03
CA ASP A 13 8.52 -33.04 3.47
C ASP A 13 9.03 -31.93 2.53
N SER A 14 10.25 -32.08 1.99
CA SER A 14 10.80 -31.17 0.96
C SER A 14 10.04 -31.34 -0.36
N PHE A 15 9.66 -32.58 -0.69
CA PHE A 15 8.83 -32.89 -1.85
C PHE A 15 7.39 -32.40 -1.69
N TYR A 16 6.82 -32.45 -0.47
CA TYR A 16 5.51 -31.87 -0.15
C TYR A 16 5.54 -30.34 -0.24
N LEU A 17 6.50 -29.66 0.41
CA LEU A 17 6.68 -28.20 0.35
C LEU A 17 6.98 -27.71 -1.09
N PHE A 18 7.77 -28.47 -1.84
CA PHE A 18 8.09 -28.17 -3.24
C PHE A 18 6.89 -28.35 -4.16
N LYS A 19 6.11 -29.45 -4.00
CA LYS A 19 4.87 -29.67 -4.75
C LYS A 19 3.82 -28.62 -4.43
N THR A 20 3.66 -28.23 -3.16
CA THR A 20 2.74 -27.15 -2.79
C THR A 20 3.16 -25.84 -3.46
N ASN A 21 4.44 -25.50 -3.52
CA ASN A 21 4.91 -24.27 -4.17
C ASN A 21 4.66 -24.24 -5.68
N VAL A 22 4.83 -25.35 -6.41
CA VAL A 22 4.56 -25.39 -7.86
C VAL A 22 3.07 -25.32 -8.16
N VAL A 23 2.24 -26.10 -7.47
CA VAL A 23 0.78 -26.10 -7.68
C VAL A 23 0.18 -24.73 -7.35
N HIS A 24 0.64 -24.09 -6.27
CA HIS A 24 0.21 -22.74 -5.93
C HIS A 24 0.60 -21.71 -7.00
N ARG A 25 1.82 -21.80 -7.56
CA ARG A 25 2.26 -20.94 -8.68
C ARG A 25 1.39 -21.12 -9.92
N ILE A 26 1.10 -22.36 -10.30
CA ILE A 26 0.27 -22.68 -11.47
C ILE A 26 -1.13 -22.10 -11.31
N PHE A 27 -1.79 -22.36 -10.18
CA PHE A 27 -3.13 -21.81 -9.97
C PHE A 27 -3.12 -20.29 -9.81
N ARG A 28 -2.11 -19.71 -9.15
CA ARG A 28 -1.96 -18.25 -9.07
C ARG A 28 -1.88 -17.59 -10.45
N ALA A 29 -1.35 -18.24 -11.48
CA ALA A 29 -1.34 -17.67 -12.83
C ALA A 29 -2.77 -17.42 -13.36
N TYR A 30 -3.72 -18.31 -13.07
CA TYR A 30 -5.14 -18.12 -13.44
C TYR A 30 -5.77 -16.91 -12.74
N SER A 31 -5.50 -16.71 -11.44
CA SER A 31 -6.03 -15.54 -10.72
C SER A 31 -5.34 -14.24 -11.14
N THR A 32 -4.06 -14.31 -11.50
CA THR A 32 -3.25 -13.14 -11.89
C THR A 32 -3.73 -12.52 -13.21
N VAL A 33 -4.41 -13.28 -14.08
CA VAL A 33 -5.14 -12.73 -15.25
C VAL A 33 -6.08 -11.59 -14.84
N PHE A 34 -6.66 -11.67 -13.65
CA PHE A 34 -7.57 -10.69 -13.06
C PHE A 34 -6.90 -9.85 -11.97
N PHE A 35 -5.56 -9.79 -11.93
CA PHE A 35 -4.77 -9.11 -10.90
C PHE A 35 -5.04 -9.63 -9.47
N CYS A 36 -5.52 -10.87 -9.34
CA CYS A 36 -5.74 -11.52 -8.06
C CYS A 36 -4.57 -12.44 -7.72
N TYR A 37 -4.16 -12.47 -6.44
CA TYR A 37 -2.98 -13.24 -6.01
C TYR A 37 -3.29 -14.56 -5.31
N SER A 38 -4.56 -14.85 -5.06
CA SER A 38 -4.98 -16.06 -4.33
C SER A 38 -4.96 -17.30 -5.23
N PRO A 39 -4.18 -18.35 -4.90
CA PRO A 39 -4.16 -19.59 -5.66
C PRO A 39 -5.48 -20.36 -5.58
N TRP A 40 -6.30 -20.15 -4.54
CA TRP A 40 -7.63 -20.77 -4.43
C TRP A 40 -8.62 -20.21 -5.43
N ILE A 41 -8.62 -18.89 -5.60
CA ILE A 41 -9.40 -18.21 -6.65
C ILE A 41 -8.86 -18.62 -8.03
N GLY A 42 -7.54 -18.79 -8.13
CA GLY A 42 -6.90 -19.34 -9.31
C GLY A 42 -7.38 -20.76 -9.67
N ALA A 43 -7.48 -21.65 -8.68
CA ALA A 43 -7.99 -23.00 -8.86
C ALA A 43 -9.47 -22.99 -9.28
N TRP A 44 -10.27 -22.08 -8.70
CA TRP A 44 -11.65 -21.84 -9.12
C TRP A 44 -11.74 -21.41 -10.59
N PHE A 45 -10.96 -20.41 -11.02
CA PHE A 45 -10.92 -19.98 -12.42
C PHE A 45 -10.38 -21.05 -13.37
N ALA A 46 -9.40 -21.84 -12.92
CA ALA A 46 -8.91 -22.98 -13.67
C ALA A 46 -10.04 -23.99 -13.91
N LEU A 47 -10.84 -24.31 -12.89
CA LEU A 47 -12.00 -25.20 -13.00
C LEU A 47 -13.08 -24.61 -13.94
N VAL A 48 -13.40 -23.34 -13.78
CA VAL A 48 -14.40 -22.65 -14.62
C VAL A 48 -13.98 -22.60 -16.09
N SER A 49 -12.68 -22.55 -16.39
CA SER A 49 -12.19 -22.59 -17.77
C SER A 49 -12.55 -23.88 -18.54
N TRP A 50 -12.82 -24.99 -17.82
CA TRP A 50 -13.30 -26.25 -18.41
C TRP A 50 -14.72 -26.17 -18.99
N GLY A 51 -15.41 -25.03 -18.86
CA GLY A 51 -16.58 -24.73 -19.68
C GLY A 51 -16.29 -24.84 -21.19
N SER A 52 -15.02 -24.75 -21.59
CA SER A 52 -14.53 -25.22 -22.89
C SER A 52 -13.29 -26.11 -22.67
N PRO A 53 -13.44 -27.46 -22.69
CA PRO A 53 -12.35 -28.38 -22.41
C PRO A 53 -11.14 -28.22 -23.33
N ARG A 54 -11.39 -27.87 -24.60
CA ARG A 54 -10.34 -27.59 -25.59
C ARG A 54 -9.48 -26.39 -25.19
N THR A 55 -10.11 -25.29 -24.76
CA THR A 55 -9.36 -24.10 -24.35
C THR A 55 -8.64 -24.34 -23.04
N ALA A 56 -9.32 -24.91 -22.04
CA ALA A 56 -8.73 -25.26 -20.75
C ALA A 56 -7.47 -26.13 -20.89
N PHE A 57 -7.54 -27.18 -21.71
CA PHE A 57 -6.41 -28.09 -21.93
C PHE A 57 -5.22 -27.36 -22.55
N SER A 58 -5.43 -26.58 -23.62
CA SER A 58 -4.35 -25.84 -24.28
C SER A 58 -3.76 -24.77 -23.37
N GLY A 59 -4.58 -24.04 -22.61
CA GLY A 59 -4.11 -23.04 -21.65
C GLY A 59 -3.24 -23.66 -20.56
N PHE A 60 -3.68 -24.79 -20.00
CA PHE A 60 -2.90 -25.53 -19.00
C PHE A 60 -1.60 -26.09 -19.58
N PHE A 61 -1.63 -26.65 -20.80
CA PHE A 61 -0.43 -27.10 -21.50
C PHE A 61 0.56 -25.96 -21.69
N SER A 62 0.09 -24.79 -22.15
CA SER A 62 0.95 -23.62 -22.34
C SER A 62 1.64 -23.16 -21.06
N LEU A 63 0.88 -23.17 -19.97
CA LEU A 63 1.36 -22.81 -18.64
C LEU A 63 2.46 -23.77 -18.17
N LEU A 64 2.27 -25.08 -18.34
CA LEU A 64 3.29 -26.09 -18.01
C LEU A 64 4.57 -25.91 -18.84
N CYS A 65 4.45 -25.64 -20.14
CA CYS A 65 5.59 -25.36 -21.00
C CYS A 65 6.35 -24.11 -20.52
N ALA A 66 5.64 -23.03 -20.19
CA ALA A 66 6.25 -21.79 -19.71
C ALA A 66 6.97 -22.00 -18.37
N TRP A 67 6.36 -22.75 -17.46
CA TRP A 67 6.99 -23.14 -16.19
C TRP A 67 8.27 -23.95 -16.42
N LEU A 68 8.24 -24.91 -17.35
CA LEU A 68 9.40 -25.72 -17.70
C LEU A 68 10.52 -24.86 -18.29
N PHE A 69 10.22 -23.97 -19.25
CA PHE A 69 11.22 -23.06 -19.81
C PHE A 69 11.76 -22.06 -18.79
N GLY A 70 10.91 -21.50 -17.94
CA GLY A 70 11.32 -20.64 -16.83
C GLY A 70 12.32 -21.34 -15.92
N ARG A 71 12.08 -22.62 -15.60
CA ARG A 71 13.01 -23.44 -14.83
C ARG A 71 14.31 -23.76 -15.58
N LEU A 72 14.22 -24.20 -16.83
CA LEU A 72 15.38 -24.57 -17.64
C LEU A 72 16.33 -23.39 -17.89
N LEU A 73 15.76 -22.20 -18.10
CA LEU A 73 16.51 -20.97 -18.38
C LEU A 73 16.78 -20.12 -17.13
N SER A 74 16.33 -20.56 -15.96
CA SER A 74 16.41 -19.79 -14.70
C SER A 74 15.76 -18.40 -14.78
N ILE A 75 14.68 -18.29 -15.55
CA ILE A 75 13.89 -17.08 -15.77
C ILE A 75 12.73 -17.05 -14.77
N ASN A 76 12.68 -16.03 -13.92
CA ASN A 76 11.60 -15.82 -12.95
C ASN A 76 11.24 -14.31 -12.88
N PRO A 77 10.58 -13.74 -13.90
CA PRO A 77 10.15 -12.35 -13.85
C PRO A 77 9.17 -12.12 -12.68
N PRO A 78 9.12 -10.88 -12.13
CA PRO A 78 8.22 -10.52 -11.04
C PRO A 78 6.78 -10.97 -11.28
N GLY A 79 6.15 -11.55 -10.26
CA GLY A 79 4.76 -12.02 -10.34
C GLY A 79 4.52 -13.20 -11.27
N ASP A 80 5.57 -13.90 -11.71
CA ASP A 80 5.48 -15.05 -12.63
C ASP A 80 4.72 -14.70 -13.94
N LEU A 81 4.86 -13.46 -14.43
CA LEU A 81 4.11 -12.94 -15.58
C LEU A 81 4.24 -13.77 -16.87
N HIS A 82 5.34 -14.51 -17.02
CA HIS A 82 5.55 -15.40 -18.16
C HIS A 82 4.53 -16.55 -18.19
N LEU A 83 4.09 -17.04 -17.02
CA LEU A 83 3.05 -18.06 -16.89
C LEU A 83 1.69 -17.51 -17.34
N VAL A 84 1.36 -16.28 -16.91
CA VAL A 84 0.10 -15.62 -17.25
C VAL A 84 0.00 -15.36 -18.75
N ASN A 85 1.05 -14.78 -19.34
CA ASN A 85 1.08 -14.48 -20.78
C ASN A 85 0.98 -15.77 -21.63
N SER A 86 1.64 -16.84 -21.19
CA SER A 86 1.60 -18.14 -21.89
C SER A 86 0.24 -18.83 -21.74
N LEU A 87 -0.38 -18.77 -20.56
CA LEU A 87 -1.73 -19.26 -20.31
C LEU A 87 -2.74 -18.60 -21.27
N LEU A 88 -2.73 -17.27 -21.35
CA LEU A 88 -3.61 -16.52 -22.25
C LEU A 88 -3.39 -16.88 -23.72
N CYS A 89 -2.13 -17.07 -24.14
CA CYS A 89 -1.79 -17.50 -25.50
C CYS A 89 -2.43 -18.86 -25.85
N GLY A 90 -2.31 -19.84 -24.96
CA GLY A 90 -2.92 -21.16 -25.14
C GLY A 90 -4.45 -21.13 -25.16
N LEU A 91 -5.07 -20.42 -24.20
CA LEU A 91 -6.52 -20.24 -24.14
C LEU A 91 -7.04 -19.59 -25.43
N PHE A 92 -6.34 -18.56 -25.93
CA PHE A 92 -6.77 -17.80 -27.10
C PHE A 92 -6.65 -18.63 -28.37
N LEU A 93 -5.46 -19.12 -28.68
CA LEU A 93 -5.22 -19.82 -29.95
C LEU A 93 -6.12 -21.05 -30.08
N SER A 94 -6.30 -21.81 -29.01
CA SER A 94 -7.17 -22.99 -29.04
C SER A 94 -8.66 -22.66 -29.06
N ALA A 95 -9.08 -21.41 -28.80
CA ALA A 95 -10.47 -21.02 -29.01
C ALA A 95 -10.79 -20.87 -30.51
N TYR A 96 -9.79 -20.49 -31.32
CA TYR A 96 -9.96 -20.21 -32.75
C TYR A 96 -9.39 -21.32 -33.67
N TYR A 97 -8.34 -22.04 -33.26
CA TYR A 97 -7.66 -23.04 -34.10
C TYR A 97 -7.81 -24.46 -33.56
N PRO A 98 -8.07 -25.46 -34.42
CA PRO A 98 -8.26 -26.84 -33.99
C PRO A 98 -6.99 -27.40 -33.33
N LEU A 99 -7.19 -28.34 -32.40
CA LEU A 99 -6.07 -29.02 -31.76
C LEU A 99 -5.42 -29.99 -32.75
N SER A 100 -4.18 -29.69 -33.16
CA SER A 100 -3.37 -30.53 -34.03
C SER A 100 -1.93 -30.62 -33.50
N ILE A 101 -1.14 -31.57 -34.02
CA ILE A 101 0.28 -31.68 -33.64
C ILE A 101 1.03 -30.40 -34.05
N GLN A 102 0.73 -29.84 -35.22
CA GLN A 102 1.33 -28.59 -35.72
C GLN A 102 1.02 -27.42 -34.79
N PHE A 103 -0.22 -27.34 -34.30
CA PHE A 103 -0.65 -26.35 -33.31
C PHE A 103 0.21 -26.43 -32.04
N PHE A 104 0.37 -27.62 -31.45
CA PHE A 104 1.17 -27.78 -30.22
C PHE A 104 2.67 -27.50 -30.44
N LEU A 105 3.22 -27.87 -31.60
CA LEU A 105 4.62 -27.54 -31.94
C LEU A 105 4.83 -26.02 -32.07
N GLY A 106 3.94 -25.33 -32.79
CA GLY A 106 3.98 -23.86 -32.89
C GLY A 106 3.81 -23.20 -31.52
N LEU A 107 2.92 -23.74 -30.70
CA LEU A 107 2.66 -23.26 -29.36
C LEU A 107 3.87 -23.44 -28.42
N ILE A 108 4.60 -24.55 -28.48
CA ILE A 108 5.86 -24.72 -27.73
C ILE A 108 6.87 -23.63 -28.11
N LEU A 109 7.06 -23.38 -29.42
CA LEU A 109 8.00 -22.36 -29.91
C LEU A 109 7.59 -20.96 -29.45
N ILE A 110 6.31 -20.61 -29.54
CA ILE A 110 5.86 -19.28 -29.14
C ILE A 110 5.92 -19.08 -27.63
N ILE A 111 5.72 -20.12 -26.83
CA ILE A 111 5.83 -20.03 -25.38
C ILE A 111 7.28 -19.82 -24.95
N LEU A 112 8.25 -20.42 -25.65
CA LEU A 112 9.66 -20.11 -25.44
C LEU A 112 9.93 -18.63 -25.70
N PHE A 113 9.40 -18.09 -26.81
CA PHE A 113 9.48 -16.66 -27.12
C PHE A 113 8.80 -15.81 -26.05
N ILE A 114 7.56 -16.10 -25.66
CA ILE A 114 6.81 -15.35 -24.64
C ILE A 114 7.58 -15.36 -23.31
N THR A 115 8.18 -16.49 -22.92
CA THR A 115 8.90 -16.62 -21.66
C THR A 115 10.15 -15.73 -21.63
N THR A 116 10.96 -15.75 -22.69
CA THR A 116 12.17 -14.92 -22.80
C THR A 116 11.83 -13.44 -23.01
N CYS A 117 10.84 -13.15 -23.86
CA CYS A 117 10.32 -11.82 -24.14
C CYS A 117 9.76 -11.16 -22.88
N THR A 118 9.01 -11.90 -22.05
CA THR A 118 8.50 -11.38 -20.77
C THR A 118 9.64 -10.92 -19.86
N ASN A 119 10.67 -11.76 -19.72
CA ASN A 119 11.81 -11.43 -18.86
C ASN A 119 12.57 -10.19 -19.34
N TRP A 120 12.80 -10.08 -20.65
CA TRP A 120 13.48 -8.94 -21.24
C TRP A 120 12.64 -7.65 -21.14
N LEU A 121 11.39 -7.67 -21.62
CA LEU A 121 10.54 -6.48 -21.65
C LEU A 121 10.18 -5.97 -20.26
N CYS A 122 10.07 -6.85 -19.25
CA CYS A 122 9.77 -6.42 -17.88
C CYS A 122 10.86 -5.49 -17.35
N ASN A 123 12.13 -5.85 -17.56
CA ASN A 123 13.26 -5.03 -17.15
C ASN A 123 13.37 -3.77 -18.01
N PHE A 124 13.13 -3.89 -19.32
CA PHE A 124 13.20 -2.77 -20.24
C PHE A 124 12.17 -1.67 -19.93
N LEU A 125 10.88 -2.02 -19.80
CA LEU A 125 9.81 -1.06 -19.49
C LEU A 125 9.95 -0.44 -18.10
N TRP A 126 10.43 -1.22 -17.13
CA TRP A 126 10.69 -0.71 -15.79
C TRP A 126 11.78 0.37 -15.80
N ASN A 127 12.85 0.16 -16.56
CA ASN A 127 13.94 1.14 -16.69
C ASN A 127 13.55 2.37 -17.53
N LEU A 128 12.67 2.21 -18.53
CA LEU A 128 12.24 3.33 -19.37
C LEU A 128 11.33 4.33 -18.66
N GLY A 129 10.52 3.87 -17.69
CA GLY A 129 9.60 4.77 -17.01
C GLY A 129 8.78 4.13 -15.89
N LYS A 130 9.33 3.11 -15.23
CA LYS A 130 8.65 2.30 -14.20
C LYS A 130 7.28 1.77 -14.67
N VAL A 131 7.15 1.44 -15.95
CA VAL A 131 5.87 0.97 -16.51
C VAL A 131 5.76 -0.55 -16.34
N PRO A 132 4.67 -1.07 -15.76
CA PRO A 132 4.44 -2.51 -15.63
C PRO A 132 4.20 -3.18 -16.99
N LEU A 133 4.73 -4.40 -17.19
CA LEU A 133 4.66 -5.12 -18.47
C LEU A 133 3.28 -5.69 -18.84
N MET A 134 2.48 -6.06 -17.83
CA MET A 134 1.16 -6.67 -18.01
C MET A 134 1.15 -7.84 -19.02
N THR A 135 0.21 -7.83 -19.95
CA THR A 135 -0.05 -8.89 -20.94
C THR A 135 0.48 -8.57 -22.34
N LEU A 136 1.45 -7.65 -22.45
CA LEU A 136 2.06 -7.31 -23.75
C LEU A 136 2.74 -8.50 -24.44
N PRO A 137 3.52 -9.36 -23.76
CA PRO A 137 4.11 -10.54 -24.39
C PRO A 137 3.07 -11.50 -24.98
N PHE A 138 1.89 -11.63 -24.36
CA PHE A 138 0.77 -12.40 -24.90
C PHE A 138 0.32 -11.85 -26.25
N VAL A 139 0.14 -10.53 -26.39
CA VAL A 139 -0.25 -9.91 -27.67
C VAL A 139 0.82 -10.15 -28.73
N LEU A 140 2.08 -9.85 -28.40
CA LEU A 140 3.21 -9.98 -29.33
C LEU A 140 3.49 -11.43 -29.75
N GLY A 141 3.28 -12.39 -28.84
CA GLY A 141 3.44 -13.81 -29.14
C GLY A 141 2.28 -14.40 -29.92
N THR A 142 1.04 -13.99 -29.63
CA THR A 142 -0.14 -14.62 -30.24
C THR A 142 -0.31 -14.25 -31.72
N TRP A 143 -0.06 -12.98 -32.09
CA TRP A 143 -0.21 -12.52 -33.48
C TRP A 143 0.61 -13.30 -34.51
N PRO A 144 1.91 -13.59 -34.31
CA PRO A 144 2.69 -14.42 -35.24
C PRO A 144 2.04 -15.77 -35.55
N LEU A 145 1.50 -16.48 -34.54
CA LEU A 145 0.85 -17.77 -34.79
C LEU A 145 -0.48 -17.61 -35.52
N ILE A 146 -1.24 -16.55 -35.25
CA ILE A 146 -2.47 -16.25 -36.00
C ILE A 146 -2.15 -16.06 -37.49
N ILE A 147 -1.11 -15.30 -37.80
CA ILE A 147 -0.67 -15.05 -39.19
C ILE A 147 -0.20 -16.35 -39.84
N ILE A 148 0.57 -17.18 -39.12
CA ILE A 148 1.06 -18.47 -39.64
C ILE A 148 -0.09 -19.44 -39.91
N PHE A 149 -1.10 -19.48 -39.04
CA PHE A 149 -2.25 -20.38 -39.16
C PHE A 149 -3.43 -19.79 -39.93
N HIS A 150 -3.27 -18.62 -40.56
CA HIS A 150 -4.33 -17.88 -41.25
C HIS A 150 -5.12 -18.75 -42.25
N ASP A 151 -4.45 -19.63 -42.98
CA ASP A 151 -5.06 -20.50 -44.00
C ASP A 151 -5.71 -21.77 -43.44
N GLN A 152 -5.50 -22.09 -42.15
CA GLN A 152 -6.17 -23.21 -41.49
C GLN A 152 -7.49 -22.74 -40.89
N GLN A 153 -8.59 -23.44 -41.20
CA GLN A 153 -9.94 -23.06 -40.77
C GLN A 153 -9.97 -22.60 -39.30
N LEU A 154 -10.37 -21.34 -39.11
CA LEU A 154 -10.87 -20.85 -37.83
C LEU A 154 -12.05 -21.76 -37.46
N VAL A 155 -11.90 -22.57 -36.41
CA VAL A 155 -13.08 -23.15 -35.76
C VAL A 155 -13.92 -21.96 -35.36
N SER A 156 -15.04 -21.80 -36.02
CA SER A 156 -15.75 -20.54 -36.06
C SER A 156 -16.18 -20.17 -34.64
N PHE A 157 -15.47 -19.23 -34.02
CA PHE A 157 -15.93 -18.49 -32.84
C PHE A 157 -17.38 -17.97 -33.03
N PRO A 158 -17.82 -17.62 -34.25
CA PRO A 158 -19.23 -17.40 -34.55
C PRO A 158 -20.16 -18.58 -34.23
N SER A 159 -19.75 -19.84 -34.43
CA SER A 159 -20.60 -21.03 -34.17
C SER A 159 -20.87 -21.25 -32.68
N LEU A 160 -19.93 -20.90 -31.80
CA LEU A 160 -20.09 -20.92 -30.35
C LEU A 160 -21.03 -19.80 -29.86
N MET A 161 -20.93 -18.60 -30.43
CA MET A 161 -21.89 -17.52 -30.16
C MET A 161 -23.28 -17.79 -30.77
N PHE A 162 -23.35 -18.43 -31.95
CA PHE A 162 -24.62 -18.86 -32.57
C PHE A 162 -25.31 -19.99 -31.79
N MET A 163 -24.55 -20.94 -31.22
CA MET A 163 -25.10 -21.97 -30.32
C MET A 163 -25.69 -21.36 -29.05
N GLN A 164 -25.12 -20.25 -28.57
CA GLN A 164 -25.63 -19.52 -27.40
C GLN A 164 -26.93 -18.75 -27.68
N ALA A 165 -27.10 -18.19 -28.88
CA ALA A 165 -28.35 -17.50 -29.25
C ALA A 165 -29.60 -18.38 -29.15
N ASN A 166 -29.43 -19.72 -29.09
CA ASN A 166 -30.51 -20.71 -28.99
C ASN A 166 -30.72 -21.26 -27.57
N LEU A 167 -29.97 -20.81 -26.56
CA LEU A 167 -30.15 -21.21 -25.16
C LEU A 167 -31.08 -20.24 -24.44
N PRO A 168 -31.97 -20.71 -23.54
CA PRO A 168 -32.77 -19.83 -22.71
C PRO A 168 -31.85 -18.95 -21.85
N SER A 169 -32.26 -17.68 -21.69
CA SER A 169 -31.50 -16.71 -20.92
C SER A 169 -31.23 -17.23 -19.51
N PHE A 170 -29.98 -17.15 -19.05
CA PHE A 170 -29.58 -17.71 -17.75
C PHE A 170 -30.29 -16.99 -16.59
N LEU A 171 -30.52 -15.69 -16.74
CA LEU A 171 -31.36 -14.89 -15.86
C LEU A 171 -32.50 -14.26 -16.68
N SER A 172 -33.57 -13.84 -16.02
CA SER A 172 -34.73 -13.21 -16.65
C SER A 172 -34.45 -11.84 -17.31
N PHE A 173 -33.21 -11.35 -17.26
CA PHE A 173 -32.81 -10.03 -17.73
C PHE A 173 -31.84 -10.14 -18.93
N PRO A 174 -32.23 -9.69 -20.15
CA PRO A 174 -31.40 -9.86 -21.35
C PRO A 174 -29.99 -9.25 -21.27
N TRP A 175 -29.83 -8.15 -20.52
CA TRP A 175 -28.54 -7.46 -20.36
C TRP A 175 -27.55 -8.22 -19.47
N SER A 176 -28.01 -9.09 -18.57
CA SER A 176 -27.11 -9.85 -17.69
C SER A 176 -26.31 -10.87 -18.47
N ASP A 177 -26.92 -11.48 -19.48
CA ASP A 177 -26.25 -12.49 -20.31
C ASP A 177 -25.15 -11.85 -21.15
N VAL A 178 -25.39 -10.65 -21.69
CA VAL A 178 -24.36 -9.86 -22.40
C VAL A 178 -23.21 -9.51 -21.45
N PHE A 179 -23.51 -8.98 -20.26
CA PHE A 179 -22.50 -8.63 -19.26
C PHE A 179 -21.67 -9.85 -18.86
N PHE A 180 -22.32 -10.93 -18.43
CA PHE A 180 -21.61 -12.12 -17.99
C PHE A 180 -20.88 -12.82 -19.13
N SER A 181 -21.42 -12.89 -20.35
CA SER A 181 -20.64 -13.37 -21.51
C SER A 181 -19.38 -12.53 -21.75
N THR A 182 -19.46 -11.21 -21.56
CA THR A 182 -18.29 -10.32 -21.66
C THR A 182 -17.27 -10.62 -20.56
N VAL A 183 -17.71 -10.87 -19.32
CA VAL A 183 -16.84 -11.32 -18.21
C VAL A 183 -16.24 -12.70 -18.52
N GLY A 184 -17.01 -13.63 -19.08
CA GLY A 184 -16.52 -14.94 -19.53
C GLY A 184 -15.42 -14.83 -20.59
N GLY A 185 -15.51 -13.80 -21.44
CA GLY A 185 -14.49 -13.43 -22.41
C GLY A 185 -13.11 -13.14 -21.81
N LEU A 186 -13.01 -12.75 -20.52
CA LEU A 186 -11.72 -12.57 -19.84
C LEU A 186 -10.88 -13.86 -19.77
N MET A 187 -11.54 -15.02 -19.69
CA MET A 187 -10.91 -16.35 -19.75
C MET A 187 -11.14 -17.04 -21.11
N LEU A 188 -11.65 -16.29 -22.09
CA LEU A 188 -11.91 -16.74 -23.45
C LEU A 188 -12.94 -17.87 -23.52
N VAL A 189 -13.89 -17.85 -22.59
CA VAL A 189 -15.04 -18.74 -22.51
C VAL A 189 -16.29 -17.87 -22.30
N PRO A 190 -16.83 -17.25 -23.37
CA PRO A 190 -17.80 -16.15 -23.29
C PRO A 190 -19.24 -16.62 -23.00
N TYR A 191 -19.43 -17.57 -22.08
CA TYR A 191 -20.76 -18.02 -21.65
C TYR A 191 -21.25 -17.26 -20.41
N PRO A 192 -22.57 -16.98 -20.27
CA PRO A 192 -23.10 -16.25 -19.13
C PRO A 192 -22.86 -16.96 -17.80
N LEU A 193 -23.05 -18.28 -17.74
CA LEU A 193 -22.78 -19.05 -16.52
C LEU A 193 -21.29 -18.99 -16.14
N THR A 194 -20.40 -19.24 -17.10
CA THR A 194 -18.94 -19.14 -16.89
C THR A 194 -18.56 -17.73 -16.40
N GLY A 195 -19.09 -16.69 -17.04
CA GLY A 195 -18.88 -15.31 -16.66
C GLY A 195 -19.41 -14.97 -15.27
N ALA A 196 -20.59 -15.48 -14.90
CA ALA A 196 -21.14 -15.32 -13.56
C ALA A 196 -20.27 -16.00 -12.49
N LEU A 197 -19.74 -17.19 -12.77
CA LEU A 197 -18.81 -17.90 -11.88
C LEU A 197 -17.46 -17.19 -11.76
N ILE A 198 -16.95 -16.61 -12.86
CA ILE A 198 -15.74 -15.76 -12.85
C ILE A 198 -15.99 -14.49 -12.03
N PHE A 199 -17.11 -13.81 -12.28
CA PHE A 199 -17.50 -12.61 -11.55
C PHE A 199 -17.65 -12.89 -10.05
N ALA A 200 -18.27 -14.01 -9.67
CA ALA A 200 -18.37 -14.44 -8.28
C ALA A 200 -16.99 -14.68 -7.65
N GLY A 201 -16.08 -15.35 -8.36
CA GLY A 201 -14.70 -15.54 -7.88
C GLY A 201 -13.96 -14.21 -7.70
N LEU A 202 -14.12 -13.27 -8.63
CA LEU A 202 -13.55 -11.92 -8.52
C LEU A 202 -14.16 -11.14 -7.36
N PHE A 203 -15.47 -11.21 -7.17
CA PHE A 203 -16.19 -10.56 -6.08
C PHE A 203 -15.76 -11.09 -4.71
N LEU A 204 -15.52 -12.39 -4.59
CA LEU A 204 -14.96 -13.02 -3.39
C LEU A 204 -13.49 -12.62 -3.16
N ALA A 205 -12.73 -12.39 -4.23
CA ALA A 205 -11.34 -11.94 -4.17
C ALA A 205 -11.22 -10.48 -3.72
N SER A 206 -11.97 -9.59 -4.37
CA SER A 206 -12.03 -8.16 -4.10
C SER A 206 -13.35 -7.60 -4.59
N ARG A 207 -14.16 -7.09 -3.66
CA ARG A 207 -15.44 -6.44 -4.01
C ARG A 207 -15.20 -5.16 -4.82
N TYR A 208 -14.11 -4.46 -4.54
CA TYR A 208 -13.77 -3.23 -5.24
C TYR A 208 -13.36 -3.51 -6.70
N LEU A 209 -12.61 -4.58 -6.98
CA LEU A 209 -12.33 -4.99 -8.35
C LEU A 209 -13.61 -5.37 -9.11
N ALA A 210 -14.53 -6.10 -8.48
CA ALA A 210 -15.83 -6.42 -9.09
C ALA A 210 -16.66 -5.16 -9.40
N PHE A 211 -16.64 -4.16 -8.52
CA PHE A 211 -17.25 -2.85 -8.77
C PHE A 211 -16.60 -2.09 -9.95
N LEU A 212 -15.27 -2.15 -10.07
CA LEU A 212 -14.54 -1.56 -11.20
C LEU A 212 -14.86 -2.26 -12.52
N VAL A 213 -15.05 -3.59 -12.52
CA VAL A 213 -15.49 -4.35 -13.71
C VAL A 213 -16.84 -3.84 -14.20
N ILE A 214 -17.81 -3.66 -13.31
CA ILE A 214 -19.13 -3.12 -13.66
C ILE A 214 -18.99 -1.69 -14.21
N SER A 215 -18.27 -0.82 -13.49
CA SER A 215 -18.11 0.58 -13.87
C SER A 215 -17.41 0.74 -15.23
N GLY A 216 -16.31 0.02 -15.42
CA GLY A 216 -15.57 0.01 -16.68
C GLY A 216 -16.40 -0.56 -17.82
N TYR A 217 -17.22 -1.59 -17.55
CA TYR A 217 -18.14 -2.15 -18.53
C TYR A 217 -19.17 -1.13 -19.01
N ILE A 218 -19.85 -0.48 -18.07
CA ILE A 218 -20.88 0.51 -18.39
C ILE A 218 -20.28 1.63 -19.23
N VAL A 219 -19.16 2.22 -18.81
CA VAL A 219 -18.54 3.33 -19.55
C VAL A 219 -18.06 2.89 -20.93
N GLY A 220 -17.38 1.75 -21.03
CA GLY A 220 -16.89 1.26 -22.31
C GLY A 220 -18.02 0.90 -23.28
N ALA A 221 -19.06 0.24 -22.80
CA ALA A 221 -20.25 -0.09 -23.58
C ALA A 221 -20.97 1.16 -24.08
N LEU A 222 -21.13 2.19 -23.24
CA LEU A 222 -21.71 3.48 -23.64
C LEU A 222 -20.91 4.15 -24.76
N ILE A 223 -19.58 4.11 -24.71
CA ILE A 223 -18.73 4.64 -25.80
C ILE A 223 -18.93 3.84 -27.09
N LEU A 224 -18.96 2.50 -27.02
CA LEU A 224 -19.20 1.70 -28.23
C LEU A 224 -20.59 1.96 -28.83
N ILE A 225 -21.63 2.07 -28.00
CA ILE A 225 -22.99 2.43 -28.44
C ILE A 225 -22.99 3.82 -29.10
N LEU A 226 -22.34 4.81 -28.48
CA LEU A 226 -22.26 6.19 -28.98
C LEU A 226 -21.67 6.26 -30.41
N PHE A 227 -20.69 5.41 -30.72
CA PHE A 227 -20.06 5.35 -32.04
C PHE A 227 -20.66 4.30 -32.99
N GLY A 228 -21.74 3.59 -32.59
CA GLY A 228 -22.42 2.59 -33.43
C GLY A 228 -21.71 1.23 -33.52
N TYR A 229 -20.93 0.87 -32.51
CA TYR A 229 -20.14 -0.37 -32.43
C TYR A 229 -20.63 -1.33 -31.31
N GLU A 230 -21.92 -1.32 -31.00
CA GLU A 230 -22.50 -2.15 -29.92
C GLU A 230 -22.25 -3.66 -30.09
N PHE A 231 -22.14 -4.15 -31.33
CA PHE A 231 -21.85 -5.55 -31.64
C PHE A 231 -20.47 -6.01 -31.12
N LEU A 232 -19.54 -5.08 -30.84
CA LEU A 232 -18.21 -5.38 -30.30
C LEU A 232 -18.20 -5.52 -28.77
N ILE A 233 -19.29 -5.17 -28.07
CA ILE A 233 -19.32 -5.16 -26.59
C ILE A 233 -18.93 -6.53 -26.02
N THR A 234 -19.61 -7.61 -26.44
CA THR A 234 -19.34 -8.95 -25.91
C THR A 234 -17.96 -9.47 -26.29
N GLN A 235 -17.44 -9.08 -27.46
CA GLN A 235 -16.17 -9.58 -28.00
C GLN A 235 -14.95 -8.85 -27.45
N THR A 236 -15.10 -7.60 -27.02
CA THR A 236 -13.97 -6.72 -26.70
C THR A 236 -14.07 -6.09 -25.32
N GLY A 237 -15.22 -6.21 -24.65
CA GLY A 237 -15.50 -5.44 -23.44
C GLY A 237 -14.65 -5.79 -22.23
N TYR A 238 -14.00 -6.96 -22.23
CA TYR A 238 -12.96 -7.26 -21.26
C TYR A 238 -11.81 -6.24 -21.28
N ASN A 239 -11.54 -5.55 -22.40
CA ASN A 239 -10.50 -4.53 -22.48
C ASN A 239 -10.77 -3.36 -21.54
N PHE A 240 -11.96 -2.75 -21.62
CA PHE A 240 -12.30 -1.61 -20.77
C PHE A 240 -12.58 -2.01 -19.32
N MET A 241 -12.97 -3.27 -19.06
CA MET A 241 -13.04 -3.83 -17.70
C MET A 241 -11.63 -3.96 -17.08
N LEU A 242 -10.67 -4.54 -17.80
CA LEU A 242 -9.29 -4.68 -17.35
C LEU A 242 -8.62 -3.32 -17.13
N THR A 243 -8.91 -2.33 -17.98
CA THR A 243 -8.39 -0.96 -17.80
C THR A 243 -8.89 -0.35 -16.50
N ALA A 244 -10.18 -0.53 -16.17
CA ALA A 244 -10.73 -0.05 -14.91
C ALA A 244 -10.06 -0.71 -13.70
N ILE A 245 -9.89 -2.04 -13.72
CA ILE A 245 -9.17 -2.78 -12.67
C ILE A 245 -7.74 -2.25 -12.50
N ALA A 246 -7.00 -2.17 -13.60
CA ALA A 246 -5.59 -1.83 -13.59
C ALA A 246 -5.36 -0.40 -13.06
N LEU A 247 -6.07 0.59 -13.58
CA LEU A 247 -5.91 1.99 -13.18
C LEU A 247 -6.58 2.32 -11.85
N GLY A 248 -7.78 1.80 -11.61
CA GLY A 248 -8.60 2.20 -10.46
C GLY A 248 -8.30 1.46 -9.17
N GLY A 249 -7.67 0.27 -9.25
CA GLY A 249 -7.50 -0.63 -8.11
C GLY A 249 -6.09 -1.17 -7.89
N ILE A 250 -5.31 -1.41 -8.95
CA ILE A 250 -4.03 -2.13 -8.83
C ILE A 250 -2.83 -1.18 -8.89
N PHE A 251 -2.71 -0.40 -9.96
CA PHE A 251 -1.56 0.47 -10.23
C PHE A 251 -1.74 1.89 -9.71
N MET A 252 -2.92 2.23 -9.19
CA MET A 252 -3.14 3.44 -8.40
C MET A 252 -3.86 3.06 -7.11
N ILE A 253 -3.58 3.81 -6.05
CA ILE A 253 -4.29 3.66 -4.79
C ILE A 253 -5.77 4.02 -5.01
N PRO A 254 -6.72 3.17 -4.57
CA PRO A 254 -8.16 3.44 -4.69
C PRO A 254 -8.57 4.79 -4.09
N GLY A 255 -9.51 5.47 -4.74
CA GLY A 255 -9.97 6.78 -4.30
C GLY A 255 -10.73 7.50 -5.41
N LYS A 256 -11.26 8.69 -5.11
CA LYS A 256 -12.08 9.45 -6.07
C LYS A 256 -11.32 9.75 -7.38
N PHE A 257 -10.03 10.11 -7.27
CA PHE A 257 -9.21 10.44 -8.43
C PHE A 257 -8.87 9.21 -9.28
N SER A 258 -8.41 8.12 -8.67
CA SER A 258 -8.10 6.88 -9.41
C SER A 258 -9.35 6.25 -10.01
N TYR A 259 -10.52 6.37 -9.35
CA TYR A 259 -11.79 5.96 -9.92
C TYR A 259 -12.13 6.77 -11.17
N LEU A 260 -12.00 8.11 -11.14
CA LEU A 260 -12.23 8.95 -12.32
C LEU A 260 -11.26 8.59 -13.46
N VAL A 261 -9.98 8.38 -13.14
CA VAL A 261 -8.98 7.93 -14.12
C VAL A 261 -9.35 6.56 -14.71
N ALA A 262 -9.86 5.64 -13.90
CA ALA A 262 -10.36 4.35 -14.39
C ALA A 262 -11.52 4.50 -15.37
N LEU A 263 -12.51 5.37 -15.09
CA LEU A 263 -13.61 5.62 -16.03
C LEU A 263 -13.10 6.22 -17.35
N CYS A 264 -12.23 7.23 -17.28
CA CYS A 264 -11.62 7.83 -18.47
C CYS A 264 -10.74 6.83 -19.24
N GLY A 265 -10.03 5.96 -18.53
CA GLY A 265 -9.25 4.87 -19.10
C GLY A 265 -10.13 3.84 -19.80
N SER A 266 -11.24 3.43 -19.21
CA SER A 266 -12.22 2.54 -19.85
C SER A 266 -12.81 3.15 -21.11
N ALA A 267 -13.13 4.46 -21.08
CA ALA A 267 -13.58 5.17 -22.27
C ALA A 267 -12.50 5.20 -23.38
N LEU A 268 -11.25 5.49 -23.02
CA LEU A 268 -10.12 5.49 -23.96
C LEU A 268 -9.82 4.08 -24.51
N ALA A 269 -10.01 3.03 -23.70
CA ALA A 269 -9.89 1.64 -24.15
C ALA A 269 -10.99 1.29 -25.17
N ALA A 270 -12.23 1.73 -24.93
CA ALA A 270 -13.33 1.56 -25.89
C ALA A 270 -13.11 2.36 -27.19
N LEU A 271 -12.59 3.58 -27.12
CA LEU A 271 -12.16 4.33 -28.32
C LEU A 271 -11.05 3.59 -29.07
N SER A 272 -10.09 3.03 -28.34
CA SER A 272 -9.00 2.22 -28.91
C SER A 272 -9.54 0.97 -29.60
N VAL A 273 -10.60 0.34 -29.08
CA VAL A 273 -11.31 -0.76 -29.75
C VAL A 273 -11.82 -0.31 -31.12
N VAL A 274 -12.52 0.83 -31.20
CA VAL A 274 -13.08 1.33 -32.48
C VAL A 274 -11.99 1.58 -33.51
N VAL A 275 -10.91 2.25 -33.10
CA VAL A 275 -9.79 2.60 -34.00
C VAL A 275 -9.04 1.33 -34.44
N LEU A 276 -8.63 0.50 -33.49
CA LEU A 276 -7.86 -0.70 -33.79
C LEU A 276 -8.69 -1.72 -34.57
N TYR A 277 -10.00 -1.79 -34.36
CA TYR A 277 -10.86 -2.69 -35.13
C TYR A 277 -10.75 -2.33 -36.62
N LYS A 278 -10.86 -1.04 -36.96
CA LYS A 278 -10.70 -0.60 -38.36
C LYS A 278 -9.30 -0.83 -38.92
N LEU A 279 -8.25 -0.69 -38.09
CA LEU A 279 -6.87 -0.84 -38.53
C LEU A 279 -6.43 -2.31 -38.69
N LEU A 280 -6.92 -3.20 -37.82
CA LEU A 280 -6.50 -4.60 -37.79
C LEU A 280 -7.43 -5.53 -38.57
N PHE A 281 -8.67 -5.11 -38.82
CA PHE A 281 -9.62 -5.89 -39.64
C PHE A 281 -9.09 -6.25 -41.04
N PRO A 282 -8.43 -5.34 -41.80
CA PRO A 282 -7.91 -5.67 -43.14
C PRO A 282 -6.82 -6.74 -43.18
N VAL A 283 -6.13 -6.96 -42.05
CA VAL A 283 -5.06 -7.96 -41.91
C VAL A 283 -5.53 -9.17 -41.07
N GLU A 284 -6.84 -9.27 -40.83
CA GLU A 284 -7.49 -10.36 -40.09
C GLU A 284 -6.90 -10.62 -38.69
N LEU A 285 -6.33 -9.58 -38.07
CA LEU A 285 -5.76 -9.69 -36.72
C LEU A 285 -6.81 -9.31 -35.65
N PRO A 286 -7.01 -10.16 -34.63
CA PRO A 286 -7.86 -9.79 -33.51
C PRO A 286 -7.19 -8.74 -32.64
N LEU A 287 -8.03 -7.93 -31.98
CA LEU A 287 -7.61 -6.87 -31.06
C LEU A 287 -6.87 -7.40 -29.82
N LEU A 288 -7.19 -8.62 -29.39
CA LEU A 288 -6.73 -9.19 -28.12
C LEU A 288 -6.98 -8.20 -26.97
N VAL A 289 -6.00 -8.05 -26.08
CA VAL A 289 -5.98 -7.08 -24.97
C VAL A 289 -5.21 -5.80 -25.30
N LEU A 290 -4.93 -5.53 -26.59
CA LEU A 290 -4.17 -4.34 -26.98
C LEU A 290 -4.88 -3.01 -26.63
N PRO A 291 -6.21 -2.85 -26.83
CA PRO A 291 -6.91 -1.65 -26.38
C PRO A 291 -6.75 -1.38 -24.87
N PHE A 292 -6.78 -2.43 -24.04
CA PHE A 292 -6.50 -2.35 -22.61
C PHE A 292 -5.08 -1.83 -22.33
N LEU A 293 -4.07 -2.41 -22.99
CA LEU A 293 -2.67 -2.05 -22.79
C LEU A 293 -2.38 -0.60 -23.17
N LEU A 294 -2.84 -0.17 -24.35
CA LEU A 294 -2.62 1.19 -24.84
C LEU A 294 -3.23 2.24 -23.90
N SER A 295 -4.49 2.04 -23.49
CA SER A 295 -5.16 2.96 -22.57
C SER A 295 -4.44 3.01 -21.22
N THR A 296 -4.08 1.86 -20.67
CA THR A 296 -3.44 1.78 -19.35
C THR A 296 -2.03 2.39 -19.37
N TYR A 297 -1.24 2.13 -20.40
CA TYR A 297 0.09 2.74 -20.56
C TYR A 297 0.01 4.25 -20.77
N PHE A 298 -0.96 4.74 -21.53
CA PHE A 298 -1.18 6.17 -21.70
C PHE A 298 -1.39 6.88 -20.35
N TRP A 299 -2.30 6.35 -19.53
CA TRP A 299 -2.60 6.94 -18.22
C TRP A 299 -1.46 6.79 -17.22
N LEU A 300 -0.85 5.59 -17.09
CA LEU A 300 0.27 5.39 -16.17
C LEU A 300 1.50 6.21 -16.57
N GLY A 301 1.83 6.23 -17.86
CA GLY A 301 2.92 7.04 -18.40
C GLY A 301 2.69 8.53 -18.15
N GLY A 302 1.49 9.04 -18.43
CA GLY A 302 1.14 10.45 -18.18
C GLY A 302 1.18 10.82 -16.69
N LEU A 303 0.70 9.95 -15.80
CA LEU A 303 0.63 10.22 -14.37
C LEU A 303 1.97 10.04 -13.63
N ASN A 304 2.90 9.23 -14.15
CA ASN A 304 4.16 8.96 -13.45
C ASN A 304 5.10 10.18 -13.39
N TYR A 305 5.01 11.08 -14.36
CA TYR A 305 5.88 12.26 -14.49
C TYR A 305 5.22 13.57 -14.01
N ARG A 306 4.12 13.48 -13.27
CA ARG A 306 3.49 14.67 -12.67
C ARG A 306 4.36 15.30 -11.59
N THR A 307 4.30 16.63 -11.51
CA THR A 307 5.00 17.43 -10.49
C THR A 307 4.46 17.20 -9.08
N GLN A 308 3.17 16.94 -8.92
CA GLN A 308 2.52 16.64 -7.63
C GLN A 308 2.00 15.21 -7.58
N LYS A 309 2.67 14.34 -6.81
CA LYS A 309 2.37 12.91 -6.77
C LYS A 309 1.30 12.47 -5.76
N LYS A 310 0.67 13.39 -5.04
CA LYS A 310 -0.25 13.06 -3.93
C LYS A 310 -1.64 12.55 -4.35
N LYS A 311 -2.30 13.20 -5.32
CA LYS A 311 -3.70 12.86 -5.63
C LYS A 311 -3.77 11.56 -6.43
N GLY A 312 -4.32 10.49 -5.85
CA GLY A 312 -4.30 9.16 -6.47
C GLY A 312 -2.86 8.70 -6.72
N PRO A 313 -2.11 8.37 -5.65
CA PRO A 313 -0.74 7.89 -5.76
C PRO A 313 -0.68 6.65 -6.65
N LEU A 314 0.44 6.49 -7.36
CA LEU A 314 0.69 5.29 -8.14
C LEU A 314 1.22 4.19 -7.22
N ASN A 315 0.75 2.96 -7.42
CA ASN A 315 1.14 1.76 -6.69
C ASN A 315 1.88 0.77 -7.59
N LEU A 316 3.00 1.20 -8.16
CA LEU A 316 3.73 0.44 -9.19
C LEU A 316 4.74 -0.54 -8.62
N GLU A 317 5.35 -0.20 -7.48
CA GLU A 317 6.46 -0.98 -6.90
C GLU A 317 5.96 -2.21 -6.15
N VAL A 318 4.80 -2.09 -5.48
CA VAL A 318 4.19 -3.18 -4.70
C VAL A 318 2.69 -3.28 -5.02
N PRO A 319 2.32 -3.68 -6.25
CA PRO A 319 0.91 -3.88 -6.61
C PRO A 319 0.34 -5.02 -5.75
N VAL A 320 -0.69 -4.69 -4.99
CA VAL A 320 -1.45 -5.61 -4.12
C VAL A 320 -2.93 -5.39 -4.37
N SER A 321 -3.79 -6.17 -3.71
CA SER A 321 -5.23 -5.95 -3.80
C SER A 321 -5.60 -4.53 -3.35
N PRO A 322 -6.65 -3.92 -3.96
CA PRO A 322 -7.07 -2.55 -3.67
C PRO A 322 -7.26 -2.26 -2.18
N GLU A 323 -7.82 -3.21 -1.44
CA GLU A 323 -8.11 -3.10 0.00
C GLU A 323 -6.84 -2.98 0.83
N ILE A 324 -5.80 -3.76 0.49
CA ILE A 324 -4.51 -3.71 1.18
C ILE A 324 -3.78 -2.42 0.81
N ALA A 325 -3.80 -2.05 -0.48
CA ALA A 325 -3.16 -0.83 -0.96
C ALA A 325 -3.77 0.43 -0.29
N TRP A 326 -5.11 0.48 -0.21
CA TRP A 326 -5.83 1.56 0.47
C TRP A 326 -5.50 1.61 1.96
N GLU A 327 -5.50 0.46 2.64
CA GLU A 327 -5.22 0.42 4.08
C GLU A 327 -3.79 0.88 4.40
N ARG A 328 -2.80 0.43 3.63
CA ARG A 328 -1.41 0.91 3.77
C ARG A 328 -1.34 2.41 3.55
N TYR A 329 -1.89 2.91 2.45
CA TYR A 329 -1.89 4.35 2.15
C TYR A 329 -2.59 5.19 3.22
N ARG A 330 -3.70 4.70 3.78
CA ARG A 330 -4.44 5.36 4.85
C ARG A 330 -3.60 5.45 6.13
N LEU A 331 -3.00 4.33 6.57
CA LEU A 331 -2.12 4.29 7.73
C LEU A 331 -0.89 5.18 7.53
N GLU A 332 -0.28 5.14 6.35
CA GLU A 332 0.84 6.00 5.98
C GLU A 332 0.47 7.48 6.00
N SER A 333 -0.75 7.83 5.57
CA SER A 333 -1.27 9.20 5.61
C SER A 333 -1.51 9.69 7.05
N GLU A 334 -2.16 8.87 7.89
CA GLU A 334 -2.41 9.18 9.31
C GLU A 334 -1.09 9.29 10.10
N ARG A 335 -0.10 8.48 9.70
CA ARG A 335 1.27 8.53 10.21
C ARG A 335 2.17 9.34 9.27
N GLY A 336 1.68 10.43 8.68
CA GLY A 336 2.46 11.52 8.10
C GLY A 336 3.58 11.19 7.09
N ILE A 337 3.49 10.08 6.37
CA ILE A 337 4.45 9.75 5.29
C ILE A 337 4.19 10.59 4.03
N HIS A 338 2.95 11.01 3.79
CA HIS A 338 2.56 11.79 2.60
C HIS A 338 2.50 13.30 2.84
N LEU A 339 3.31 13.83 3.77
CA LEU A 339 3.32 15.25 4.06
C LEU A 339 4.03 16.04 2.95
N GLU A 340 3.50 17.21 2.59
CA GLU A 340 4.16 18.17 1.67
C GLU A 340 5.06 19.13 2.43
N SER A 341 5.19 18.88 3.73
CA SER A 341 5.92 19.72 4.64
C SER A 341 7.33 19.23 4.86
N ALA A 342 8.25 20.17 4.98
CA ALA A 342 9.60 19.93 5.42
C ALA A 342 9.60 19.27 6.79
N PHE A 343 10.46 18.27 6.95
CA PHE A 343 10.63 17.54 8.19
C PHE A 343 11.67 18.25 9.07
N ILE A 344 11.31 18.54 10.32
CA ILE A 344 12.16 19.23 11.28
C ILE A 344 12.27 18.42 12.57
N THR A 345 13.51 18.19 13.04
CA THR A 345 13.83 17.34 14.20
C THR A 345 14.56 18.08 15.31
N GLU A 346 14.43 17.54 16.53
CA GLU A 346 15.25 17.84 17.72
C GLU A 346 15.51 19.31 18.02
N PHE A 347 14.43 20.09 18.09
CA PHE A 347 14.53 21.52 18.37
C PHE A 347 14.21 21.90 19.83
N PHE A 348 13.29 21.18 20.45
CA PHE A 348 12.62 21.61 21.68
C PHE A 348 12.91 20.63 22.80
N GLN A 349 14.18 20.46 23.21
CA GLN A 349 14.51 19.59 24.37
C GLN A 349 13.72 19.95 25.64
N GLU A 350 13.25 21.18 25.67
CA GLU A 350 12.60 21.84 26.78
C GLU A 350 11.29 22.50 26.30
N GLU A 351 10.52 23.12 27.19
CA GLU A 351 9.16 23.61 26.88
C GLU A 351 9.11 24.99 26.18
N TRP A 352 8.31 25.10 25.12
CA TRP A 352 8.09 26.33 24.33
C TRP A 352 6.61 26.57 24.10
N GLN A 353 6.21 27.83 23.97
CA GLN A 353 4.87 28.22 23.57
C GLN A 353 4.85 28.68 22.12
N VAL A 354 3.93 28.17 21.33
CA VAL A 354 3.71 28.62 19.95
C VAL A 354 2.86 29.88 19.97
N ALA A 355 3.31 30.91 19.26
CA ALA A 355 2.59 32.16 19.08
C ALA A 355 2.58 32.56 17.60
N TYR A 356 1.67 33.44 17.22
CA TYR A 356 1.51 33.89 15.83
C TYR A 356 1.77 35.40 15.71
N ASP A 357 2.73 35.78 14.88
CA ASP A 357 2.97 37.16 14.54
C ASP A 357 2.08 37.55 13.34
N ALA A 358 1.06 38.36 13.61
CA ALA A 358 0.13 38.84 12.59
C ALA A 358 0.78 39.79 11.56
N LYS A 359 1.84 40.50 11.92
CA LYS A 359 2.57 41.41 11.02
C LYS A 359 3.43 40.60 10.04
N LEU A 360 4.18 39.63 10.56
CA LEU A 360 5.05 38.78 9.74
C LEU A 360 4.30 37.64 9.05
N LYS A 361 3.07 37.34 9.51
CA LYS A 361 2.26 36.19 9.12
C LYS A 361 3.05 34.89 9.28
N LYS A 362 3.59 34.69 10.48
CA LYS A 362 4.48 33.57 10.82
C LYS A 362 4.25 33.11 12.25
N ASP A 363 4.40 31.82 12.46
CA ASP A 363 4.52 31.25 13.80
C ASP A 363 5.92 31.55 14.36
N TYR A 364 5.96 31.81 15.65
CA TYR A 364 7.19 31.95 16.43
C TYR A 364 7.04 31.21 17.75
N PHE A 365 8.16 30.90 18.37
CA PHE A 365 8.22 30.09 19.57
C PHE A 365 8.78 30.94 20.69
N VAL A 366 8.01 31.03 21.77
CA VAL A 366 8.34 31.77 22.98
C VAL A 366 8.83 30.79 24.03
N ARG A 367 9.93 31.12 24.67
CA ARG A 367 10.49 30.30 25.72
C ARG A 367 9.73 30.48 27.04
N VAL A 368 9.45 29.39 27.75
CA VAL A 368 8.67 29.42 29.01
C VAL A 368 9.56 29.63 30.26
N ASP A 369 10.87 29.38 30.16
CA ASP A 369 11.82 29.47 31.27
C ASP A 369 12.58 30.82 31.35
N ASP A 370 13.06 31.16 32.55
CA ASP A 370 13.74 32.41 32.90
C ASP A 370 15.27 32.37 32.67
N ALA A 371 15.80 31.32 32.03
CA ALA A 371 17.23 31.18 31.81
C ALA A 371 17.82 32.35 31.00
N ALA A 372 19.05 32.75 31.35
CA ALA A 372 19.72 33.92 30.80
C ALA A 372 20.11 33.79 29.31
N GLU A 373 20.22 32.57 28.80
CA GLU A 373 20.53 32.31 27.40
C GLU A 373 19.96 30.97 26.93
N HIS A 374 19.47 30.94 25.69
CA HIS A 374 18.82 29.78 25.10
C HIS A 374 19.46 29.42 23.78
N ILE A 375 20.06 28.23 23.74
CA ILE A 375 20.77 27.71 22.57
C ILE A 375 19.76 27.17 21.56
N ILE A 376 20.00 27.47 20.30
CA ILE A 376 19.31 26.91 19.15
C ILE A 376 20.14 25.75 18.58
N LEU A 377 19.51 24.59 18.44
CA LEU A 377 20.10 23.40 17.85
C LEU A 377 19.77 23.31 16.36
N ALA A 378 20.61 22.59 15.61
CA ALA A 378 20.40 22.34 14.19
C ALA A 378 19.12 21.50 13.99
N PRO A 379 18.15 22.00 13.20
CA PRO A 379 16.85 21.35 13.01
C PRO A 379 16.92 20.08 12.16
N VAL A 380 17.90 20.01 11.27
CA VAL A 380 18.09 18.94 10.29
C VAL A 380 19.58 18.79 10.00
N ASN A 381 19.97 17.65 9.41
CA ASN A 381 21.26 17.51 8.76
C ASN A 381 21.30 18.40 7.51
N ALA A 382 22.18 19.38 7.46
CA ALA A 382 22.20 20.38 6.39
C ALA A 382 23.56 21.04 6.18
N HIS A 383 23.74 21.59 4.98
CA HIS A 383 24.83 22.53 4.69
C HIS A 383 24.44 23.94 5.09
N VAL A 384 25.37 24.67 5.68
CA VAL A 384 25.24 26.11 5.94
C VAL A 384 25.49 26.86 4.64
N VAL A 385 24.44 27.45 4.08
CA VAL A 385 24.48 28.17 2.80
C VAL A 385 24.92 29.61 3.00
N GLU A 386 24.35 30.26 4.02
CA GLU A 386 24.57 31.68 4.28
C GLU A 386 24.36 31.97 5.77
N LEU A 387 25.12 32.94 6.28
CA LEU A 387 25.09 33.40 7.65
C LEU A 387 25.13 34.93 7.64
N ARG A 388 24.44 35.56 8.59
CA ARG A 388 24.58 36.99 8.88
C ARG A 388 24.70 37.18 10.38
N ASP A 389 25.85 37.68 10.80
CA ASP A 389 26.14 38.12 12.17
C ASP A 389 26.65 39.57 12.11
N ARG A 390 26.20 40.48 12.98
CA ARG A 390 26.78 41.84 13.00
C ARG A 390 28.18 41.83 13.60
N ALA A 391 28.52 40.83 14.42
CA ALA A 391 29.86 40.66 14.99
C ALA A 391 30.93 40.20 13.97
N ASN A 392 30.53 39.61 12.84
CA ASN A 392 31.43 39.05 11.81
C ASN A 392 31.13 39.65 10.42
N GLN A 393 31.66 40.84 10.14
CA GLN A 393 31.58 41.47 8.81
C GLN A 393 32.48 40.77 7.78
N GLN A 394 32.15 39.55 7.37
CA GLN A 394 32.65 38.97 6.11
C GLN A 394 31.49 38.87 5.12
N HIS A 395 31.18 40.01 4.50
CA HIS A 395 30.17 40.11 3.46
C HIS A 395 30.64 39.41 2.19
N HIS A 396 29.91 38.38 1.75
CA HIS A 396 29.86 38.04 0.33
C HIS A 396 28.52 38.55 -0.23
N LYS A 397 28.63 39.40 -1.26
CA LYS A 397 27.52 40.08 -1.96
C LYS A 397 26.32 39.16 -2.22
N ALA A 398 25.13 39.53 -1.73
CA ALA A 398 24.03 40.08 -2.55
C ALA A 398 22.73 40.24 -1.74
N ALA A 399 22.22 41.48 -1.68
CA ALA A 399 20.80 41.83 -1.59
C ALA A 399 19.89 40.97 -0.67
N ILE A 400 19.97 41.18 0.64
CA ILE A 400 18.96 40.70 1.59
C ILE A 400 18.51 41.86 2.48
N ASP A 401 17.20 42.07 2.49
CA ASP A 401 16.45 43.04 3.28
C ASP A 401 16.94 43.11 4.74
N GLU A 402 17.22 44.31 5.27
CA GLU A 402 17.69 44.50 6.66
C GLU A 402 16.66 44.02 7.70
N SER A 403 15.43 43.75 7.26
CA SER A 403 14.29 43.36 8.09
C SER A 403 14.43 42.01 8.81
N TRP A 404 15.39 41.14 8.44
CA TRP A 404 15.50 39.77 8.99
C TRP A 404 16.50 39.61 10.14
N GLY A 405 17.22 40.66 10.52
CA GLY A 405 18.22 40.63 11.59
C GLY A 405 19.39 39.69 11.30
N ASN A 406 19.98 39.11 12.36
CA ASN A 406 20.97 38.05 12.25
C ASN A 406 20.29 36.73 11.91
N PHE A 407 20.84 35.95 11.00
CA PHE A 407 20.19 34.71 10.55
C PHE A 407 21.19 33.64 10.11
N ILE A 408 20.71 32.40 10.08
CA ILE A 408 21.36 31.26 9.43
C ILE A 408 20.42 30.66 8.39
N LEU A 409 20.96 30.36 7.21
CA LEU A 409 20.27 29.68 6.12
C LEU A 409 20.91 28.32 5.90
N LEU A 410 20.13 27.27 6.11
CA LEU A 410 20.53 25.88 5.95
C LEU A 410 19.91 25.29 4.69
N ARG A 411 20.58 24.32 4.05
CA ARG A 411 20.05 23.53 2.95
C ARG A 411 20.12 22.05 3.26
N ASP A 412 18.96 21.40 3.25
CA ASP A 412 18.84 19.96 3.50
C ASP A 412 19.19 19.12 2.25
N TYR A 413 19.22 17.81 2.40
CA TYR A 413 19.44 16.87 1.29
C TYR A 413 18.30 16.85 0.27
N ALA A 414 17.08 17.21 0.66
CA ALA A 414 15.94 17.30 -0.24
C ALA A 414 15.99 18.56 -1.13
N GLY A 415 16.93 19.47 -0.89
CA GLY A 415 17.12 20.71 -1.62
C GLY A 415 16.25 21.86 -1.14
N GLN A 416 15.62 21.73 0.03
CA GLN A 416 14.86 22.78 0.70
C GLN A 416 15.78 23.67 1.53
N TYR A 417 15.39 24.94 1.68
CA TYR A 417 16.14 25.92 2.46
C TYR A 417 15.41 26.25 3.76
N ILE A 418 16.11 26.22 4.88
CA ILE A 418 15.59 26.50 6.21
C ILE A 418 16.24 27.78 6.71
N LEU A 419 15.46 28.83 6.83
CA LEU A 419 15.86 30.14 7.33
C LEU A 419 15.48 30.27 8.80
N ILE A 420 16.46 30.57 9.64
CA ILE A 420 16.28 30.89 11.05
C ILE A 420 16.74 32.33 11.27
N PRO A 421 15.82 33.31 11.31
CA PRO A 421 16.14 34.73 11.48
C PRO A 421 16.11 35.17 12.95
N TYR A 422 16.47 36.44 13.18
CA TYR A 422 16.38 37.12 14.48
C TYR A 422 17.21 36.46 15.59
N LEU A 423 18.40 35.98 15.25
CA LEU A 423 19.35 35.36 16.18
C LEU A 423 20.10 36.39 17.03
N LYS A 424 20.57 35.97 18.21
CA LYS A 424 21.38 36.81 19.09
C LYS A 424 22.70 37.19 18.44
N ASP A 425 23.11 38.44 18.63
CA ASP A 425 24.37 38.96 18.07
C ASP A 425 25.61 38.23 18.61
N GLY A 426 26.55 37.88 17.72
CA GLY A 426 27.76 37.13 18.05
C GLY A 426 27.54 35.69 18.50
N SER A 427 26.34 35.13 18.33
CA SER A 427 26.00 33.79 18.82
C SER A 427 26.17 32.67 17.79
N LEU A 428 26.39 33.01 16.51
CA LEU A 428 26.51 32.04 15.44
C LEU A 428 27.81 31.22 15.60
N LYS A 429 27.66 29.89 15.66
CA LYS A 429 28.78 28.95 15.84
C LYS A 429 29.39 28.41 14.54
N PRO A 430 28.60 28.04 13.50
CA PRO A 430 29.16 27.46 12.29
C PRO A 430 29.63 28.54 11.30
N ASN A 431 30.39 28.14 10.28
CA ASN A 431 30.80 28.97 9.15
C ASN A 431 30.04 28.60 7.86
N THR A 432 30.06 29.49 6.89
CA THR A 432 29.48 29.25 5.56
C THR A 432 30.19 28.08 4.89
N GLY A 433 29.42 27.09 4.40
CA GLY A 433 29.93 25.86 3.80
C GLY A 433 30.00 24.67 4.76
N ASP A 434 29.91 24.90 6.07
CA ASP A 434 29.97 23.83 7.06
C ASP A 434 28.79 22.87 6.93
N TRP A 435 29.02 21.61 7.32
CA TRP A 435 27.96 20.62 7.50
C TRP A 435 27.56 20.56 8.96
N VAL A 436 26.27 20.79 9.25
CA VAL A 436 25.70 20.68 10.60
C VAL A 436 24.86 19.41 10.72
N VAL A 437 24.94 18.77 11.89
CA VAL A 437 24.19 17.55 12.22
C VAL A 437 23.04 17.90 13.16
N VAL A 438 21.90 17.21 13.04
CA VAL A 438 20.75 17.36 13.96
C VAL A 438 21.21 17.39 15.42
N GLY A 439 20.68 18.33 16.20
CA GLY A 439 21.01 18.47 17.63
C GLY A 439 22.31 19.24 17.91
N GLN A 440 23.10 19.61 16.88
CA GLN A 440 24.30 20.44 17.06
C GLN A 440 23.92 21.89 17.41
N PRO A 441 24.53 22.52 18.43
CA PRO A 441 24.35 23.95 18.70
C PRO A 441 24.79 24.83 17.52
N ILE A 442 23.90 25.69 17.01
CA ILE A 442 24.18 26.58 15.87
C ILE A 442 24.12 28.07 16.20
N ALA A 443 23.28 28.49 17.17
CA ALA A 443 23.09 29.89 17.54
C ALA A 443 22.49 30.02 18.95
N SER A 444 22.21 31.24 19.39
CA SER A 444 21.37 31.53 20.57
C SER A 444 20.15 32.40 20.19
N CYS A 445 19.05 32.24 20.91
CA CYS A 445 17.85 33.06 20.74
C CYS A 445 18.09 34.51 21.17
N GLU A 446 17.57 35.45 20.40
CA GLU A 446 17.54 36.86 20.78
C GLU A 446 16.41 37.13 21.79
N LYS A 447 16.65 38.08 22.69
CA LYS A 447 15.65 38.53 23.65
C LYS A 447 14.89 39.73 23.10
N PHE A 448 13.60 39.54 22.84
CA PHE A 448 12.68 40.60 22.43
C PHE A 448 11.85 41.05 23.63
N ASP A 449 12.05 42.30 24.06
CA ASP A 449 11.48 42.87 25.29
C ASP A 449 11.84 42.05 26.55
N ARG A 450 10.98 41.09 26.92
CA ARG A 450 11.15 40.20 28.07
C ARG A 450 11.16 38.72 27.70
N GLU A 451 11.02 38.39 26.42
CA GLU A 451 10.83 37.03 25.94
C GLU A 451 11.93 36.62 24.98
N TYR A 452 12.46 35.40 25.12
CA TYR A 452 13.28 34.80 24.07
C TYR A 452 12.37 34.26 22.98
N ARG A 453 12.55 34.75 21.75
CA ARG A 453 11.74 34.35 20.59
C ARG A 453 12.58 33.63 19.57
N PHE A 454 11.97 32.61 18.98
CA PHE A 454 12.56 31.81 17.93
C PHE A 454 11.64 31.78 16.70
N TYR A 455 12.21 31.97 15.52
CA TYR A 455 11.49 31.97 14.24
C TYR A 455 12.10 30.95 13.30
N ILE A 456 11.26 30.31 12.49
CA ILE A 456 11.70 29.39 11.44
C ILE A 456 10.85 29.57 10.19
N GLN A 457 11.49 29.49 9.02
CA GLN A 457 10.81 29.45 7.73
C GLN A 457 11.48 28.40 6.85
N VAL A 458 10.68 27.57 6.20
CA VAL A 458 11.17 26.71 5.12
C VAL A 458 10.73 27.27 3.77
N GLN A 459 11.62 27.22 2.79
CA GLN A 459 11.45 27.89 1.50
C GLN A 459 12.15 27.13 0.37
N LYS A 460 11.69 27.30 -0.87
CA LYS A 460 12.24 26.58 -2.05
C LYS A 460 13.54 27.18 -2.60
N GLY A 461 13.86 28.43 -2.26
CA GLY A 461 14.98 29.16 -2.83
C GLY A 461 15.85 29.82 -1.77
N VAL A 462 17.02 30.32 -2.18
CA VAL A 462 17.99 30.95 -1.26
C VAL A 462 17.46 32.27 -0.67
N ARG A 463 16.69 33.04 -1.46
CA ARG A 463 16.21 34.36 -1.04
C ARG A 463 15.16 34.24 0.09
N PRO A 464 15.21 35.04 1.16
CA PRO A 464 14.20 35.03 2.22
C PRO A 464 12.75 35.29 1.77
N THR A 465 12.57 35.89 0.60
CA THR A 465 11.26 36.13 -0.04
C THR A 465 10.79 34.98 -0.94
N SER A 466 11.54 33.87 -0.99
CA SER A 466 11.20 32.69 -1.79
C SER A 466 9.88 32.07 -1.35
N GLU A 467 9.27 31.30 -2.27
CA GLU A 467 8.05 30.54 -2.00
C GLU A 467 8.22 29.68 -0.74
N ARG A 468 7.32 29.88 0.23
CA ARG A 468 7.34 29.16 1.52
C ARG A 468 6.85 27.73 1.33
N VAL A 469 7.48 26.81 2.03
CA VAL A 469 7.09 25.41 2.12
C VAL A 469 6.56 25.18 3.53
N PRO A 470 5.40 24.50 3.70
CA PRO A 470 4.95 24.14 5.03
C PRO A 470 6.01 23.27 5.72
N TYR A 471 6.05 23.28 7.05
CA TYR A 471 6.95 22.43 7.82
C TYR A 471 6.21 21.81 8.99
N HIS A 472 6.79 20.76 9.53
CA HIS A 472 6.24 20.05 10.68
C HIS A 472 7.36 19.49 11.54
N PHE A 473 7.07 19.31 12.81
CA PHE A 473 7.98 18.71 13.78
C PHE A 473 7.59 17.26 14.04
N SER A 474 8.56 16.40 14.33
CA SER A 474 8.28 15.00 14.66
C SER A 474 8.42 14.69 16.13
N ASN A 475 7.67 13.69 16.60
CA ASN A 475 7.74 13.19 17.98
C ASN A 475 7.58 14.31 19.02
N MET A 476 6.56 15.13 18.83
CA MET A 476 6.29 16.28 19.68
C MET A 476 5.20 15.97 20.69
N ILE A 477 5.35 16.55 21.87
CA ILE A 477 4.31 16.61 22.89
C ILE A 477 3.74 18.01 22.84
N SER A 478 2.43 18.11 22.61
CA SER A 478 1.69 19.36 22.50
C SER A 478 0.56 19.37 23.54
N TYR A 479 0.34 20.50 24.21
CA TYR A 479 -0.75 20.65 25.17
C TYR A 479 -1.14 22.11 25.38
N LYS A 480 -2.32 22.34 25.95
CA LYS A 480 -2.73 23.64 26.49
C LYS A 480 -2.82 23.59 28.01
N PRO A 481 -2.75 24.73 28.72
CA PRO A 481 -2.87 24.72 30.17
C PRO A 481 -4.17 24.02 30.61
N LYS A 482 -4.05 23.02 31.51
CA LYS A 482 -5.14 22.16 32.01
C LYS A 482 -5.68 21.11 31.03
N GLU A 483 -5.11 20.97 29.85
CA GLU A 483 -5.41 19.87 28.92
C GLU A 483 -4.34 18.76 29.02
N LEU A 484 -4.70 17.57 28.55
CA LEU A 484 -3.81 16.40 28.57
C LEU A 484 -2.64 16.59 27.60
N LYS A 485 -1.47 16.04 27.96
CA LYS A 485 -0.28 16.07 27.11
C LYS A 485 -0.41 15.13 25.91
N GLN A 486 -0.60 15.67 24.72
CA GLN A 486 -0.79 14.89 23.50
C GLN A 486 0.55 14.60 22.80
N PHE A 487 0.83 13.33 22.53
CA PHE A 487 1.90 12.96 21.60
C PHE A 487 1.40 12.99 20.16
N SER A 488 2.17 13.67 19.32
CA SER A 488 1.96 13.76 17.88
C SER A 488 3.22 13.31 17.17
N LEU A 489 3.11 12.22 16.40
CA LEU A 489 4.21 11.75 15.55
C LEU A 489 4.64 12.84 14.56
N TYR A 490 3.67 13.61 14.06
CA TYR A 490 3.88 14.81 13.25
C TYR A 490 3.01 15.94 13.79
N TYR A 491 3.65 17.05 14.14
CA TYR A 491 3.02 18.23 14.72
C TYR A 491 3.19 19.44 13.81
N TYR A 492 2.07 20.08 13.50
CA TYR A 492 2.01 21.38 12.84
C TYR A 492 1.85 22.46 13.90
N PRO A 493 2.63 23.55 13.87
CA PRO A 493 2.48 24.64 14.83
C PRO A 493 1.05 25.19 14.87
N VAL A 494 0.47 25.22 16.06
CA VAL A 494 -0.83 25.86 16.33
C VAL A 494 -0.63 26.89 17.44
N ALA A 495 -1.01 28.14 17.17
CA ALA A 495 -0.86 29.22 18.14
C ALA A 495 -1.62 28.92 19.45
N GLY A 496 -0.93 29.15 20.57
CA GLY A 496 -1.42 28.89 21.92
C GLY A 496 -0.99 27.54 22.51
N ASP A 497 -0.46 26.62 21.70
CA ASP A 497 0.02 25.34 22.18
C ASP A 497 1.38 25.47 22.87
N TYR A 498 1.55 24.74 23.97
CA TYR A 498 2.84 24.46 24.57
C TYR A 498 3.39 23.18 23.97
N ILE A 499 4.67 23.19 23.61
CA ILE A 499 5.33 22.10 22.90
C ILE A 499 6.68 21.75 23.53
N VAL A 500 7.00 20.46 23.49
CA VAL A 500 8.30 19.92 23.88
C VAL A 500 8.57 18.66 23.06
N SER A 501 9.83 18.40 22.72
CA SER A 501 10.26 17.16 22.06
C SER A 501 10.10 15.99 23.02
N ALA A 502 9.53 14.89 22.53
CA ALA A 502 9.36 13.69 23.33
C ALA A 502 10.72 13.10 23.72
N GLN A 503 10.87 12.80 25.01
CA GLN A 503 12.07 12.15 25.55
C GLN A 503 11.82 10.66 25.73
N ARG A 504 12.81 9.85 25.34
CA ARG A 504 12.76 8.39 25.49
C ARG A 504 12.77 8.03 26.98
N ASN A 505 11.83 7.17 27.38
CA ASN A 505 11.88 6.49 28.66
C ASN A 505 12.47 5.08 28.45
N ASN A 506 13.63 4.80 29.05
CA ASN A 506 14.34 3.55 28.83
C ASN A 506 13.59 2.34 29.37
N GLU A 507 13.02 2.41 30.57
CA GLU A 507 12.26 1.30 31.18
C GLU A 507 11.09 0.85 30.29
N LEU A 508 10.31 1.81 29.81
CA LEU A 508 9.20 1.55 28.89
C LEU A 508 9.67 1.04 27.53
N ALA A 509 10.77 1.59 27.00
CA ALA A 509 11.33 1.16 25.73
C ALA A 509 11.86 -0.29 25.80
N GLU A 510 12.47 -0.68 26.92
CA GLU A 510 12.94 -2.05 27.18
C GLU A 510 11.78 -3.01 27.41
N ALA A 511 10.74 -2.60 28.16
CA ALA A 511 9.53 -3.38 28.37
C ALA A 511 8.78 -3.73 27.05
N LEU A 512 8.89 -2.86 26.05
CA LEU A 512 8.26 -3.02 24.74
C LEU A 512 9.23 -3.43 23.64
N ASP A 513 10.46 -3.82 23.99
CA ASP A 513 11.49 -4.18 23.02
C ASP A 513 11.19 -5.54 22.38
N LEU A 514 10.82 -5.52 21.10
CA LEU A 514 10.52 -6.72 20.32
C LEU A 514 11.78 -7.26 19.66
N GLN A 515 12.69 -7.80 20.48
CA GLN A 515 13.94 -8.41 20.01
C GLN A 515 13.68 -9.57 19.06
N SER A 516 14.57 -9.79 18.09
CA SER A 516 14.45 -10.87 17.12
C SER A 516 14.48 -12.25 17.78
N GLY A 517 13.53 -13.12 17.46
CA GLY A 517 13.39 -14.47 18.04
C GLY A 517 12.66 -14.54 19.38
N LEU A 518 12.23 -13.40 19.93
CA LEU A 518 11.40 -13.34 21.14
C LEU A 518 10.11 -14.13 20.94
N THR A 519 9.79 -14.99 21.91
CA THR A 519 8.56 -15.78 21.93
C THR A 519 7.71 -15.38 23.13
N LEU A 520 6.46 -15.01 22.88
CA LEU A 520 5.49 -14.57 23.88
C LEU A 520 4.32 -15.54 23.91
N ASN A 521 4.04 -16.12 25.08
CA ASN A 521 2.91 -17.03 25.27
C ASN A 521 1.82 -16.35 26.10
N TYR A 522 0.58 -16.46 25.65
CA TYR A 522 -0.59 -15.91 26.33
C TYR A 522 -1.65 -16.98 26.52
N ARG A 523 -2.32 -16.93 27.68
CA ARG A 523 -3.61 -17.56 27.90
C ARG A 523 -4.69 -16.59 27.44
N VAL A 524 -5.39 -16.93 26.37
CA VAL A 524 -6.49 -16.14 25.80
C VAL A 524 -7.81 -16.69 26.32
N ILE A 525 -8.62 -15.82 26.91
CA ILE A 525 -9.96 -16.08 27.42
C ILE A 525 -10.95 -15.45 26.45
N SER A 526 -11.81 -16.29 25.88
CA SER A 526 -12.87 -15.87 24.97
C SER A 526 -14.14 -15.45 25.74
N PRO A 527 -15.12 -14.79 25.09
CA PRO A 527 -16.35 -14.34 25.76
C PRO A 527 -17.22 -15.46 26.34
N ASP A 528 -17.05 -16.69 25.86
CA ASP A 528 -17.70 -17.91 26.35
C ASP A 528 -16.94 -18.57 27.52
N ASN A 529 -15.95 -17.88 28.08
CA ASN A 529 -14.99 -18.39 29.08
C ASN A 529 -14.15 -19.59 28.61
N SER A 530 -14.05 -19.80 27.29
CA SER A 530 -13.10 -20.79 26.76
C SER A 530 -11.67 -20.25 26.84
N GLU A 531 -10.77 -21.07 27.39
CA GLU A 531 -9.35 -20.74 27.49
C GLU A 531 -8.55 -21.43 26.37
N SER A 532 -7.59 -20.71 25.81
CA SER A 532 -6.64 -21.26 24.84
C SER A 532 -5.25 -20.65 25.01
N ILE A 533 -4.22 -21.45 24.82
CA ILE A 533 -2.84 -20.96 24.84
C ILE A 533 -2.44 -20.58 23.42
N MET A 534 -2.05 -19.33 23.22
CA MET A 534 -1.61 -18.79 21.94
C MET A 534 -0.20 -18.22 22.07
N MET A 535 0.53 -18.21 20.96
CA MET A 535 1.94 -17.81 20.91
C MET A 535 2.15 -16.76 19.83
N LEU A 536 2.91 -15.73 20.16
CA LEU A 536 3.48 -14.77 19.22
C LEU A 536 5.00 -14.93 19.17
N GLN A 537 5.58 -14.80 17.99
CA GLN A 537 7.03 -14.87 17.79
C GLN A 537 7.52 -13.75 16.90
N THR A 538 8.57 -13.04 17.29
CA THR A 538 9.21 -12.04 16.43
C THR A 538 10.12 -12.71 15.41
N GLY A 539 10.20 -12.15 14.22
CA GLY A 539 11.08 -12.61 13.16
C GLY A 539 11.32 -11.54 12.12
N ILE A 540 12.24 -11.82 11.19
CA ILE A 540 12.64 -10.90 10.13
C ILE A 540 12.38 -11.60 8.78
N THR A 541 11.77 -10.88 7.84
CA THR A 541 11.58 -11.40 6.48
C THR A 541 12.91 -11.42 5.70
N PRO A 542 13.00 -12.17 4.59
CA PRO A 542 14.17 -12.08 3.71
C PRO A 542 14.46 -10.67 3.17
N GLN A 543 13.47 -9.78 3.19
CA GLN A 543 13.59 -8.37 2.81
C GLN A 543 14.07 -7.47 3.96
N GLY A 544 14.36 -8.03 5.14
CA GLY A 544 14.80 -7.28 6.32
C GLY A 544 13.67 -6.66 7.14
N GLN A 545 12.40 -6.97 6.84
CA GLN A 545 11.25 -6.42 7.57
C GLN A 545 11.03 -7.19 8.88
N THR A 546 10.99 -6.47 9.99
CA THR A 546 10.60 -6.99 11.32
C THR A 546 9.09 -7.28 11.38
N ARG A 547 8.74 -8.48 11.82
CA ARG A 547 7.35 -8.96 11.91
C ARG A 547 7.10 -9.76 13.18
N LEU A 548 5.88 -9.65 13.69
CA LEU A 548 5.36 -10.48 14.76
C LEU A 548 4.41 -11.52 14.15
N TYR A 549 4.71 -12.80 14.36
CA TYR A 549 4.02 -13.96 13.79
C TYR A 549 3.14 -14.64 14.83
N ALA A 550 1.95 -15.05 14.42
CA ALA A 550 1.09 -15.98 15.16
C ALA A 550 1.12 -17.37 14.49
N GLN A 551 0.71 -18.41 15.22
CA GLN A 551 0.80 -19.80 14.76
C GLN A 551 0.00 -20.12 13.48
N LYS A 552 -1.01 -19.31 13.11
CA LYS A 552 -1.90 -19.55 11.96
C LYS A 552 -1.46 -18.86 10.66
N ASP A 553 -0.15 -18.71 10.44
CA ASP A 553 0.44 -17.94 9.34
C ASP A 553 0.00 -16.47 9.30
N ARG A 554 -0.51 -15.93 10.43
CA ARG A 554 -0.80 -14.50 10.56
C ARG A 554 0.47 -13.77 10.96
N SER A 555 0.72 -12.62 10.36
CA SER A 555 1.81 -11.75 10.80
C SER A 555 1.47 -10.28 10.63
N ILE A 556 2.16 -9.46 11.40
CA ILE A 556 2.08 -8.00 11.35
C ILE A 556 3.50 -7.45 11.29
N GLY A 557 3.74 -6.49 10.41
CA GLY A 557 4.97 -5.71 10.42
C GLY A 557 5.00 -4.79 11.64
N TYR A 558 6.17 -4.59 12.21
CA TYR A 558 6.34 -3.55 13.23
C TYR A 558 7.62 -2.77 12.97
N GLU A 559 7.60 -1.49 13.31
CA GLU A 559 8.75 -0.62 13.27
C GLU A 559 8.94 -0.03 14.66
N GLN A 560 10.15 -0.17 15.19
CA GLN A 560 10.52 0.33 16.50
C GLN A 560 11.65 1.33 16.31
N THR A 561 11.36 2.59 16.58
CA THR A 561 12.32 3.70 16.60
C THR A 561 12.73 3.98 18.04
N GLN A 562 13.58 4.99 18.27
CA GLN A 562 13.94 5.41 19.63
C GLN A 562 12.74 5.91 20.46
N LEU A 563 11.70 6.44 19.80
CA LEU A 563 10.57 7.11 20.45
C LEU A 563 9.21 6.47 20.19
N THR A 564 9.10 5.53 19.25
CA THR A 564 7.81 4.93 18.89
C THR A 564 7.93 3.46 18.55
N LEU A 565 6.94 2.68 18.94
CA LEU A 565 6.64 1.36 18.41
C LEU A 565 5.36 1.45 17.59
N ALA A 566 5.39 1.03 16.32
CA ALA A 566 4.25 1.13 15.42
C ALA A 566 4.03 -0.17 14.64
N PHE A 567 2.78 -0.61 14.55
CA PHE A 567 2.41 -1.81 13.79
C PHE A 567 1.78 -1.47 12.44
N TYR A 568 2.08 -2.26 11.40
CA TYR A 568 1.61 -2.04 10.03
C TYR A 568 1.58 -3.36 9.22
N ASP A 569 1.06 -3.31 7.99
CA ASP A 569 1.13 -4.41 7.01
C ASP A 569 0.70 -5.81 7.53
N TYR A 570 -0.60 -5.93 7.81
CA TYR A 570 -1.23 -7.18 8.23
C TYR A 570 -1.26 -8.21 7.10
N GLN A 571 -0.88 -9.45 7.39
CA GLN A 571 -0.93 -10.56 6.44
C GLN A 571 -1.44 -11.84 7.12
N GLY A 572 -2.08 -12.72 6.35
CA GLY A 572 -2.49 -14.06 6.79
C GLY A 572 -3.90 -14.17 7.36
N LYS A 573 -4.22 -15.36 7.90
CA LYS A 573 -5.55 -15.68 8.48
C LYS A 573 -5.75 -15.02 9.82
N ARG A 574 -7.00 -14.89 10.29
CA ARG A 574 -7.27 -14.20 11.55
C ARG A 574 -6.75 -14.95 12.78
N ASP A 575 -6.27 -14.18 13.75
CA ASP A 575 -5.69 -14.64 15.01
C ASP A 575 -5.97 -13.57 16.07
N ILE A 576 -6.73 -13.94 17.09
CA ILE A 576 -7.26 -12.99 18.06
C ILE A 576 -6.17 -12.38 18.93
N LEU A 577 -5.13 -13.14 19.29
CA LEU A 577 -4.05 -12.63 20.14
C LEU A 577 -3.26 -11.55 19.39
N LEU A 578 -2.91 -11.80 18.13
CA LEU A 578 -2.20 -10.81 17.32
C LEU A 578 -3.05 -9.57 17.02
N ASP A 579 -4.36 -9.76 16.81
CA ASP A 579 -5.32 -8.67 16.63
C ASP A 579 -5.44 -7.79 17.88
N LEU A 580 -5.55 -8.41 19.06
CA LEU A 580 -5.56 -7.71 20.35
C LEU A 580 -4.29 -6.91 20.56
N TRP A 581 -3.13 -7.51 20.27
CA TRP A 581 -1.84 -6.84 20.37
C TRP A 581 -1.79 -5.58 19.50
N ALA A 582 -2.18 -5.73 18.23
CA ALA A 582 -2.16 -4.65 17.27
C ALA A 582 -3.12 -3.52 17.63
N LEU A 583 -4.32 -3.83 18.14
CA LEU A 583 -5.29 -2.83 18.57
C LEU A 583 -4.84 -2.09 19.84
N ALA A 584 -4.39 -2.84 20.85
CA ALA A 584 -4.03 -2.27 22.14
C ALA A 584 -2.73 -1.47 22.11
N MET A 585 -1.76 -1.90 21.28
CA MET A 585 -0.47 -1.22 21.15
C MET A 585 -0.44 -0.21 19.99
N GLY A 586 -1.08 -0.47 18.85
CA GLY A 586 -1.17 0.47 17.71
C GLY A 586 0.16 1.18 17.39
N LEU A 587 0.11 2.50 17.26
CA LEU A 587 1.25 3.40 17.46
C LEU A 587 1.37 3.65 18.96
N THR A 588 2.47 3.25 19.61
CA THR A 588 2.75 3.55 21.03
C THR A 588 4.00 4.41 21.13
N PRO A 589 3.92 5.61 21.74
CA PRO A 589 5.09 6.41 22.08
C PRO A 589 5.85 5.79 23.26
N LEU A 590 7.17 5.75 23.15
CA LEU A 590 8.12 5.27 24.17
C LEU A 590 8.55 6.41 25.12
N THR A 591 7.62 7.31 25.45
CA THR A 591 7.82 8.43 26.38
C THR A 591 6.76 8.44 27.48
N ILE A 592 7.16 8.70 28.73
CA ILE A 592 6.21 8.82 29.85
C ILE A 592 5.53 10.19 29.92
N GLN A 593 6.02 11.17 29.14
CA GLN A 593 5.49 12.53 29.15
C GLN A 593 4.14 12.64 28.41
N ALA A 594 3.83 11.67 27.55
CA ALA A 594 2.61 11.63 26.76
C ALA A 594 1.47 10.94 27.53
N GLU A 595 0.35 11.63 27.67
CA GLU A 595 -0.85 11.13 28.32
C GLU A 595 -1.88 10.63 27.30
N ILE A 596 -1.91 11.22 26.11
CA ILE A 596 -2.88 10.90 25.05
C ILE A 596 -2.21 10.92 23.67
N TRP A 597 -2.64 10.05 22.76
CA TRP A 597 -2.23 10.09 21.35
C TRP A 597 -3.25 9.42 20.46
N LYS A 598 -3.09 9.57 19.14
CA LYS A 598 -4.01 9.05 18.14
C LYS A 598 -3.31 8.10 17.20
N ASP A 599 -4.03 7.07 16.77
CA ASP A 599 -3.64 6.18 15.66
C ASP A 599 -4.89 5.74 14.92
N ALA A 600 -4.70 5.01 13.82
CA ALA A 600 -5.81 4.58 13.00
C ALA A 600 -5.75 3.11 12.57
N PRO A 601 -5.74 2.13 13.49
CA PRO A 601 -5.73 0.70 13.14
C PRO A 601 -6.97 0.26 12.33
N ALA A 602 -6.86 -0.84 11.59
CA ALA A 602 -7.96 -1.36 10.76
C ALA A 602 -9.12 -1.90 11.62
N LEU A 603 -10.37 -1.65 11.19
CA LEU A 603 -11.56 -2.30 11.78
C LEU A 603 -11.54 -3.82 11.62
N ASP A 604 -10.81 -4.33 10.63
CA ASP A 604 -10.69 -5.77 10.35
C ASP A 604 -10.02 -6.57 11.48
N LEU A 605 -9.33 -5.89 12.40
CA LEU A 605 -8.76 -6.48 13.62
C LEU A 605 -9.84 -6.83 14.66
N TRP A 606 -11.05 -6.29 14.52
CA TRP A 606 -12.11 -6.59 15.48
C TRP A 606 -12.62 -8.04 15.27
N PRO A 607 -13.00 -8.74 16.35
CA PRO A 607 -13.58 -10.09 16.29
C PRO A 607 -15.03 -10.04 15.80
N LEU A 608 -15.20 -9.67 14.53
CA LEU A 608 -16.50 -9.53 13.89
C LEU A 608 -17.08 -10.91 13.56
N GLY A 609 -18.36 -11.13 13.83
CA GLY A 609 -19.09 -12.30 13.31
C GLY A 609 -19.26 -12.28 11.79
N PRO A 610 -19.60 -13.42 11.15
CA PRO A 610 -19.66 -13.54 9.69
C PRO A 610 -20.66 -12.56 9.05
N GLY A 611 -21.82 -12.34 9.67
CA GLY A 611 -22.83 -11.39 9.17
C GLY A 611 -22.34 -9.94 9.13
N LYS A 612 -21.73 -9.46 10.22
CA LYS A 612 -21.14 -8.10 10.27
C LYS A 612 -20.02 -7.92 9.24
N ARG A 613 -19.19 -8.94 9.05
CA ARG A 613 -18.13 -8.92 8.02
C ARG A 613 -18.68 -8.85 6.60
N LEU A 614 -19.72 -9.64 6.30
CA LEU A 614 -20.36 -9.61 5.00
C LEU A 614 -20.95 -8.22 4.73
N MET A 615 -21.70 -7.68 5.71
CA MET A 615 -22.28 -6.35 5.62
C MET A 615 -21.21 -5.26 5.40
N LEU A 616 -20.13 -5.27 6.18
CA LEU A 616 -19.02 -4.33 6.00
C LEU A 616 -18.36 -4.48 4.63
N GLY A 617 -18.15 -5.71 4.17
CA GLY A 617 -17.58 -5.98 2.85
C GLY A 617 -18.42 -5.41 1.70
N LEU A 618 -19.73 -5.31 1.88
CA LEU A 618 -20.65 -4.73 0.89
C LEU A 618 -20.69 -3.20 0.98
N LEU A 619 -20.81 -2.65 2.19
CA LEU A 619 -20.96 -1.20 2.41
C LEU A 619 -19.63 -0.45 2.24
N ARG A 620 -18.52 -1.07 2.62
CA ARG A 620 -17.18 -0.50 2.68
C ARG A 620 -16.18 -1.46 2.01
N PRO A 621 -16.22 -1.58 0.68
CA PRO A 621 -15.43 -2.58 -0.04
C PRO A 621 -13.91 -2.39 0.12
N LEU A 622 -13.44 -1.18 0.42
CA LEU A 622 -12.03 -0.87 0.70
C LEU A 622 -11.62 -1.04 2.16
N GLY A 623 -12.53 -1.50 3.02
CA GLY A 623 -12.32 -1.55 4.47
C GLY A 623 -12.62 -0.23 5.19
N VAL A 624 -12.46 -0.25 6.52
CA VAL A 624 -12.70 0.89 7.40
C VAL A 624 -11.53 1.02 8.37
N GLY A 625 -10.99 2.24 8.46
CA GLY A 625 -10.04 2.61 9.51
C GLY A 625 -10.76 3.03 10.77
N CYS A 626 -10.24 2.65 11.93
CA CYS A 626 -10.70 3.19 13.20
C CYS A 626 -10.04 4.54 13.46
N HIS A 627 -10.74 5.47 14.09
CA HIS A 627 -10.15 6.61 14.78
C HIS A 627 -9.92 6.19 16.23
N SER A 628 -8.65 5.96 16.59
CA SER A 628 -8.31 5.40 17.90
C SER A 628 -7.60 6.44 18.75
N VAL A 629 -8.08 6.60 19.97
CA VAL A 629 -7.50 7.50 20.97
C VAL A 629 -6.95 6.66 22.10
N TYR A 630 -5.64 6.76 22.32
CA TYR A 630 -4.91 6.02 23.33
C TYR A 630 -4.55 6.92 24.49
N THR A 631 -4.52 6.35 25.68
CA THR A 631 -4.08 7.00 26.91
C THR A 631 -3.21 6.05 27.71
N ARG A 632 -2.30 6.59 28.53
CA ARG A 632 -1.48 5.78 29.43
C ARG A 632 -1.34 6.43 30.81
N THR A 633 -1.49 5.60 31.83
CA THR A 633 -1.37 6.00 33.24
C THR A 633 -0.49 5.00 33.99
N TRP A 634 0.28 5.46 34.97
CA TRP A 634 1.04 4.59 35.86
C TRP A 634 0.18 4.17 37.06
N ASN A 635 0.14 2.87 37.37
CA ASN A 635 -0.49 2.35 38.58
C ASN A 635 0.56 2.13 39.68
N ASN A 636 0.46 2.91 40.77
CA ASN A 636 1.39 2.86 41.89
C ASN A 636 1.33 1.56 42.69
N GLU A 637 0.16 0.92 42.81
CA GLU A 637 -0.02 -0.28 43.63
C GLU A 637 0.64 -1.50 42.98
N SER A 638 0.40 -1.69 41.69
CA SER A 638 0.93 -2.83 40.94
C SER A 638 2.24 -2.53 40.21
N ARG A 639 2.72 -1.28 40.22
CA ARG A 639 3.94 -0.82 39.52
C ARG A 639 3.97 -1.18 38.04
N VAL A 640 2.87 -0.91 37.34
CA VAL A 640 2.71 -1.17 35.90
C VAL A 640 2.13 0.04 35.19
N TRP A 641 2.42 0.18 33.90
CA TRP A 641 1.67 1.10 33.05
C TRP A 641 0.37 0.44 32.58
N ILE A 642 -0.73 1.20 32.64
CA ILE A 642 -2.02 0.83 32.08
C ILE A 642 -2.25 1.73 30.87
N GLN A 643 -2.24 1.13 29.69
CA GLN A 643 -2.56 1.77 28.44
C GLN A 643 -4.00 1.41 28.04
N LYS A 644 -4.84 2.40 27.77
CA LYS A 644 -6.22 2.20 27.33
C LYS A 644 -6.45 2.88 26.00
N ALA A 645 -7.22 2.27 25.12
CA ALA A 645 -7.62 2.89 23.86
C ALA A 645 -9.12 2.79 23.64
N THR A 646 -9.68 3.85 23.05
CA THR A 646 -11.06 3.86 22.52
C THR A 646 -11.00 3.95 21.01
N HIS A 647 -11.64 3.00 20.34
CA HIS A 647 -11.63 2.85 18.88
C HIS A 647 -13.01 3.19 18.32
N HIS A 648 -13.09 4.21 17.48
CA HIS A 648 -14.31 4.61 16.79
C HIS A 648 -14.24 4.23 15.31
N ALA A 649 -15.25 3.54 14.79
CA ALA A 649 -15.31 3.17 13.38
C ALA A 649 -16.61 3.64 12.72
N ASP A 650 -16.48 4.50 11.71
CA ASP A 650 -17.61 5.12 11.01
C ASP A 650 -18.08 4.23 9.84
N ILE A 651 -19.12 3.44 10.09
CA ILE A 651 -19.58 2.44 9.13
C ILE A 651 -20.32 3.11 7.98
N ILE A 652 -21.33 3.91 8.30
CA ILE A 652 -22.05 4.78 7.37
C ILE A 652 -22.43 6.07 8.11
N PRO A 653 -22.78 7.16 7.42
CA PRO A 653 -23.21 8.38 8.09
C PRO A 653 -24.31 8.08 9.13
N GLY A 654 -24.06 8.41 10.39
CA GLY A 654 -24.98 8.17 11.51
C GLY A 654 -24.86 6.81 12.22
N ILE A 655 -24.07 5.85 11.70
CA ILE A 655 -23.80 4.57 12.38
C ILE A 655 -22.30 4.44 12.68
N GLN A 656 -21.98 4.50 13.96
CA GLN A 656 -20.63 4.33 14.48
C GLN A 656 -20.55 3.11 15.38
N TRP A 657 -19.48 2.33 15.25
CA TRP A 657 -19.15 1.25 16.17
C TRP A 657 -18.00 1.66 17.07
N ILE A 658 -18.05 1.17 18.32
CA ILE A 658 -17.07 1.52 19.36
C ILE A 658 -16.53 0.23 19.97
N ALA A 659 -15.21 0.21 20.22
CA ALA A 659 -14.53 -0.82 21.00
C ALA A 659 -13.51 -0.17 21.93
N THR A 660 -13.21 -0.82 23.04
CA THR A 660 -12.16 -0.37 23.96
C THR A 660 -11.13 -1.47 24.18
N THR A 661 -9.85 -1.10 24.20
CA THR A 661 -8.77 -2.01 24.56
C THR A 661 -8.02 -1.54 25.79
N THR A 662 -7.47 -2.49 26.54
CA THR A 662 -6.54 -2.19 27.62
C THR A 662 -5.30 -3.07 27.51
N ALA A 663 -4.14 -2.52 27.84
CA ALA A 663 -2.87 -3.21 27.95
C ALA A 663 -2.21 -2.87 29.30
N VAL A 664 -1.76 -3.90 30.01
CA VAL A 664 -0.98 -3.77 31.23
C VAL A 664 0.47 -4.09 30.90
N ILE A 665 1.36 -3.13 31.10
CA ILE A 665 2.78 -3.20 30.73
C ILE A 665 3.60 -3.14 32.01
N ASP A 666 4.32 -4.21 32.29
CA ASP A 666 5.27 -4.33 33.40
C ASP A 666 6.68 -3.92 32.90
N PRO A 667 7.44 -3.11 33.66
CA PRO A 667 8.79 -2.69 33.27
C PRO A 667 9.77 -3.82 32.97
N GLU A 668 9.69 -4.94 33.70
CA GLU A 668 10.62 -6.05 33.55
C GLU A 668 10.05 -7.15 32.66
N LYS A 669 8.74 -7.37 32.76
CA LYS A 669 8.07 -8.48 32.07
C LYS A 669 7.42 -8.06 30.77
N GLY A 670 7.38 -6.78 30.42
CA GLY A 670 6.71 -6.26 29.22
C GLY A 670 5.19 -6.34 29.32
N VAL A 671 4.49 -6.48 28.18
CA VAL A 671 3.01 -6.59 28.21
C VAL A 671 2.60 -7.87 28.94
N MET A 672 1.79 -7.72 29.97
CA MET A 672 1.34 -8.81 30.86
C MET A 672 -0.11 -9.18 30.64
N LYS A 673 -0.99 -8.21 30.37
CA LYS A 673 -2.41 -8.44 30.12
C LYS A 673 -2.89 -7.55 28.97
N LEU A 674 -3.75 -8.10 28.14
CA LEU A 674 -4.50 -7.40 27.10
C LEU A 674 -5.99 -7.68 27.27
N SER A 675 -6.83 -6.68 27.01
CA SER A 675 -8.27 -6.90 26.87
C SER A 675 -8.87 -6.10 25.73
N LEU A 676 -9.98 -6.59 25.19
CA LEU A 676 -10.83 -5.90 24.21
C LEU A 676 -12.30 -6.10 24.58
N ASP A 677 -12.99 -4.99 24.77
CA ASP A 677 -14.44 -4.95 24.93
C ASP A 677 -15.08 -4.44 23.64
N VAL A 678 -15.91 -5.28 23.04
CA VAL A 678 -16.55 -4.96 21.76
C VAL A 678 -17.90 -5.67 21.64
N PHE A 679 -18.95 -4.92 21.30
CA PHE A 679 -20.33 -5.43 21.21
C PHE A 679 -20.84 -6.18 22.45
N GLY A 680 -20.42 -5.76 23.65
CA GLY A 680 -20.80 -6.42 24.91
C GLY A 680 -20.10 -7.76 25.15
N SER A 681 -19.06 -8.08 24.38
CA SER A 681 -18.19 -9.24 24.56
C SER A 681 -16.79 -8.79 24.95
N THR A 682 -16.19 -9.48 25.91
CA THR A 682 -14.83 -9.21 26.39
C THR A 682 -13.90 -10.35 25.99
N TRP A 683 -12.76 -10.00 25.40
CA TRP A 683 -11.65 -10.91 25.14
C TRP A 683 -10.49 -10.50 26.02
N GLU A 684 -9.84 -11.47 26.66
CA GLU A 684 -8.66 -11.21 27.50
C GLU A 684 -7.49 -12.09 27.07
N ALA A 685 -6.26 -11.60 27.25
CA ALA A 685 -5.05 -12.37 27.07
C ALA A 685 -4.07 -12.07 28.20
N GLU A 686 -3.67 -13.11 28.95
CA GLU A 686 -2.74 -13.00 30.08
C GLU A 686 -1.44 -13.73 29.77
N ARG A 687 -0.31 -13.05 29.97
CA ARG A 687 1.02 -13.56 29.65
C ARG A 687 1.40 -14.70 30.58
N ILE A 688 1.84 -15.80 29.98
CA ILE A 688 2.41 -16.94 30.70
C ILE A 688 3.91 -16.70 30.84
N VAL A 689 4.32 -16.17 31.99
CA VAL A 689 5.74 -16.03 32.33
C VAL A 689 6.23 -17.36 32.90
N LYS A 690 7.14 -18.03 32.21
CA LYS A 690 7.86 -19.16 32.83
C LYS A 690 8.65 -18.60 34.00
N SER A 691 8.37 -19.06 35.22
CA SER A 691 9.27 -18.84 36.36
C SER A 691 10.65 -19.35 35.95
N ALA A 692 11.67 -18.50 36.06
CA ALA A 692 13.05 -18.95 35.89
C ALA A 692 13.30 -20.11 36.87
N PRO A 693 13.96 -21.20 36.45
CA PRO A 693 14.34 -22.29 37.35
C PRO A 693 15.31 -21.82 38.43
#